data_AF-A0A952QWZ4-F1
#
_entry.id   AF-A0A952QWZ4-F1
#
_cell.length_a   1.000
_cell.length_b   1.000
_cell.length_c   1.000
_cell.angle_alpha   90.00
_cell.angle_beta   90.00
_cell.angle_gamma   90.00
#
_symmetry.space_group_name_H-M   'P 1'
#
loop_
_entity.id
_entity.type
_entity.pdbx_description
1 polymer ?
#
loop_
_entity_poly.entity_id
_entity_poly.type
_entity_poly.pdbx_seq_one_letter_code
_entity_poly.pdbx_strand_id
1 'polypeptide(L)'
;MRSFSTFPRLVAAIIAPSLLLIVACGGGVSGPRATYIDVTPGFLAFDGTSQATLTVMADGVWTVSSDSNWLRTNRTSGPAGTSTVTVTINRGGLTVGNYSGGLVFSGSNPLAPVTVSMRFPVVNGVITDASGEIELGSASTASLLDRTLSPAAAELARSEIIAGEYLIMLNDSMARALEFGTSGLLGSEVVASEATLHAMTTGLAASYGFSVVSDIVSAQFPMIVVRAAGGLDLATMALDGRVKSVEPHLQWKLPPVDPEYRLNAYDFGLQWHYEHINLEDAWDITEGRSSVVVAVIDGGFALQHGDLVGNLLPGYDFADNDSNPGLNPGLNMACAGHGTHVAGTVAATFNTTWNIIGVAPGVKVRPVRIGKESGPDGCSLTNAAIINGILWAAGQSVGSAPVIPPVDVINMSLGGYTYSAAMDAAVQAALSAGVSVVAATGNDGYNDTVAYPAAYDGVIGVGATNRVGDRAYYSNAGQEVDVVAPGGDTRYDLDGDTYVDGVLSLAWDPSSASQYYQFMQGTSMASPHVAGVVALMKSANKALTPAQVVAALRATAFDIGILGPDTWYGWGMVDAGAAVEAASQVVFSHFQVRLRSGGTVVASSSAGPSGAFSVGPVASGNYTLEVGTDRDGDGAINDSGEYFGSASVNVNYDGDPYRSVPVTPR
;
A
#
# COMPACT_ATOMS: atom_id res chain seq x y z
N MET A 1 -32.16 62.36 -26.66
CA MET A 1 -32.85 62.50 -25.36
C MET A 1 -31.82 62.14 -24.29
N ARG A 2 -31.16 63.18 -23.75
CA ARG A 2 -31.19 63.63 -22.32
C ARG A 2 -30.51 62.63 -21.37
N SER A 3 -29.49 62.96 -20.58
CA SER A 3 -28.95 64.27 -20.18
C SER A 3 -27.59 64.12 -19.47
N PHE A 4 -26.60 64.94 -19.89
CA PHE A 4 -25.61 65.77 -19.16
C PHE A 4 -25.17 65.44 -17.71
N SER A 5 -23.99 65.84 -17.19
CA SER A 5 -22.62 66.16 -17.63
C SER A 5 -21.89 66.76 -16.41
N THR A 6 -20.63 66.35 -16.20
CA THR A 6 -19.46 67.17 -15.76
C THR A 6 -19.41 67.93 -14.40
N PHE A 7 -18.47 67.48 -13.53
CA PHE A 7 -17.34 68.19 -12.83
C PHE A 7 -17.59 69.43 -11.92
N PRO A 8 -16.60 69.94 -11.12
CA PRO A 8 -15.45 69.34 -10.39
C PRO A 8 -15.25 69.86 -8.92
N ARG A 9 -14.21 69.29 -8.30
CA ARG A 9 -13.40 69.56 -7.07
C ARG A 9 -13.30 70.96 -6.37
N LEU A 10 -13.05 70.83 -5.05
CA LEU A 10 -12.14 71.57 -4.12
C LEU A 10 -12.61 72.84 -3.36
N VAL A 11 -12.56 72.84 -2.02
CA VAL A 11 -11.59 73.56 -1.11
C VAL A 11 -12.08 73.58 0.36
N ALA A 12 -11.15 73.19 1.26
CA ALA A 12 -10.91 73.42 2.70
C ALA A 12 -11.82 74.32 3.60
N ALA A 13 -12.00 73.93 4.87
CA ALA A 13 -11.25 74.47 6.04
C ALA A 13 -11.85 74.11 7.43
N ILE A 14 -11.04 73.42 8.23
CA ILE A 14 -10.74 73.50 9.69
C ILE A 14 -11.64 74.38 10.58
N ILE A 15 -12.10 73.82 11.73
CA ILE A 15 -11.98 74.34 13.13
C ILE A 15 -12.40 73.22 14.12
N ALA A 16 -11.52 72.91 15.08
CA ALA A 16 -11.80 72.24 16.36
C ALA A 16 -11.61 73.30 17.50
N PRO A 17 -11.81 73.05 18.81
CA PRO A 17 -12.23 71.82 19.53
C PRO A 17 -13.24 72.06 20.68
N SER A 18 -13.70 71.02 21.38
CA SER A 18 -13.87 71.03 22.85
C SER A 18 -14.01 69.61 23.41
N LEU A 19 -13.03 69.31 24.28
CA LEU A 19 -12.86 68.19 25.18
C LEU A 19 -14.13 67.75 25.94
N LEU A 20 -14.33 66.44 26.05
CA LEU A 20 -14.60 65.85 27.35
C LEU A 20 -13.73 64.59 27.54
N LEU A 21 -12.86 64.70 28.54
CA LEU A 21 -11.94 63.68 29.02
C LEU A 21 -12.72 62.70 29.90
N ILE A 22 -12.68 61.40 29.59
CA ILE A 22 -12.77 60.35 30.61
C ILE A 22 -11.52 59.49 30.43
N VAL A 23 -10.62 59.59 31.42
CA VAL A 23 -9.46 58.71 31.58
C VAL A 23 -9.90 57.52 32.42
N ALA A 24 -9.77 56.32 31.86
CA ALA A 24 -9.53 55.12 32.64
C ALA A 24 -8.76 54.07 31.80
N CYS A 25 -7.49 53.92 32.17
CA CYS A 25 -6.65 52.71 32.07
C CYS A 25 -6.29 52.11 30.70
N GLY A 26 -5.15 52.59 30.17
CA GLY A 26 -3.93 51.76 30.01
C GLY A 26 -3.93 50.57 29.05
N GLY A 27 -3.23 50.75 27.92
CA GLY A 27 -2.60 49.65 27.18
C GLY A 27 -2.96 49.57 25.70
N GLY A 28 -2.48 50.52 24.89
CA GLY A 28 -2.58 50.43 23.43
C GLY A 28 -1.56 49.48 22.84
N VAL A 29 -1.93 48.85 21.71
CA VAL A 29 -1.03 48.65 20.56
C VAL A 29 -1.85 48.78 19.28
N SER A 30 -2.10 50.02 18.82
CA SER A 30 -2.59 50.28 17.46
C SER A 30 -1.43 50.35 16.47
N GLY A 31 -0.54 49.35 16.53
CA GLY A 31 0.47 49.17 15.50
C GLY A 31 -0.21 48.86 14.16
N PRO A 32 0.41 49.19 13.01
CA PRO A 32 -0.06 48.68 11.73
C PRO A 32 -0.17 47.15 11.84
N ARG A 33 -1.31 46.60 11.42
CA ARG A 33 -1.54 45.16 11.41
C ARG A 33 -0.76 44.55 10.24
N ALA A 34 -0.23 43.33 10.37
CA ALA A 34 0.64 42.74 9.37
C ALA A 34 -0.05 42.64 7.99
N THR A 35 0.67 43.08 6.96
CA THR A 35 0.38 42.93 5.53
C THR A 35 1.39 42.01 4.83
N TYR A 36 2.49 41.65 5.50
CA TYR A 36 3.51 40.68 5.13
C TYR A 36 3.90 39.84 6.36
N ILE A 37 3.98 38.52 6.18
CA ILE A 37 4.48 37.58 7.19
C ILE A 37 5.35 36.55 6.48
N ASP A 38 6.53 36.30 7.02
CA ASP A 38 7.43 35.23 6.62
C ASP A 38 7.88 34.46 7.88
N VAL A 39 8.00 33.14 7.76
CA VAL A 39 8.34 32.26 8.87
C VAL A 39 9.46 31.32 8.47
N THR A 40 10.55 31.32 9.24
CA THR A 40 11.73 30.50 8.96
C THR A 40 12.20 29.74 10.21
N PRO A 41 12.36 28.42 10.17
CA PRO A 41 11.99 27.55 9.05
C PRO A 41 10.46 27.40 8.93
N GLY A 42 9.96 27.20 7.70
CA GLY A 42 8.54 26.90 7.46
C GLY A 42 8.12 25.50 7.94
N PHE A 43 9.08 24.69 8.38
CA PHE A 43 8.91 23.33 8.88
C PHE A 43 9.81 23.15 10.10
N LEU A 44 9.28 22.59 11.19
CA LEU A 44 10.05 22.37 12.40
C LEU A 44 10.28 20.87 12.60
N ALA A 45 11.56 20.47 12.60
CA ALA A 45 12.02 19.18 13.09
C ALA A 45 12.47 19.34 14.54
N PHE A 46 12.19 18.34 15.38
CA PHE A 46 12.65 18.30 16.77
C PHE A 46 13.85 17.36 16.83
N ASP A 47 15.00 17.89 17.21
CA ASP A 47 16.30 17.22 17.30
C ASP A 47 16.46 16.35 18.56
N GLY A 48 15.37 15.71 19.00
CA GLY A 48 15.30 15.05 20.31
C GLY A 48 14.87 15.98 21.45
N THR A 49 14.69 17.28 21.21
CA THR A 49 14.19 18.22 22.22
C THR A 49 12.66 18.38 22.17
N SER A 50 12.04 18.84 23.25
CA SER A 50 10.60 19.19 23.28
C SER A 50 10.26 20.55 22.68
N GLN A 51 11.26 21.28 22.16
CA GLN A 51 11.13 22.66 21.72
C GLN A 51 11.79 22.91 20.38
N ALA A 52 11.17 23.73 19.56
CA ALA A 52 11.77 24.21 18.32
C ALA A 52 11.52 25.72 18.21
N THR A 53 12.42 26.44 17.53
CA THR A 53 12.27 27.90 17.37
C THR A 53 12.06 28.27 15.92
N LEU A 54 11.17 29.22 15.70
CA LEU A 54 10.92 29.83 14.39
C LEU A 54 11.11 31.34 14.48
N THR A 55 11.57 31.92 13.38
CA THR A 55 11.72 33.36 13.19
C THR A 55 10.53 33.85 12.37
N VAL A 56 9.74 34.76 12.94
CA VAL A 56 8.64 35.45 12.26
C VAL A 56 9.13 36.83 11.85
N MET A 57 9.08 37.16 10.56
CA MET A 57 9.30 38.50 10.05
C MET A 57 7.98 39.07 9.56
N ALA A 58 7.54 40.18 10.15
CA ALA A 58 6.28 40.82 9.76
C ALA A 58 6.43 42.34 9.62
N ASP A 59 5.68 42.96 8.73
CA ASP A 59 5.62 44.43 8.57
C ASP A 59 4.55 45.09 9.46
N GLY A 60 3.93 44.32 10.35
CA GLY A 60 2.91 44.74 11.29
C GLY A 60 2.69 43.75 12.43
N VAL A 61 1.68 43.99 13.27
CA VAL A 61 1.29 43.08 14.35
C VAL A 61 0.69 41.79 13.76
N TRP A 62 1.15 40.64 14.25
CA TRP A 62 0.72 39.31 13.80
C TRP A 62 0.17 38.47 14.95
N THR A 63 -0.60 37.43 14.62
CA THR A 63 -1.13 36.44 15.57
C THR A 63 -0.75 35.03 15.16
N VAL A 64 -0.68 34.10 16.11
CA VAL A 64 -0.47 32.66 15.86
C VAL A 64 -1.53 31.85 16.60
N SER A 65 -2.07 30.85 15.93
CA SER A 65 -2.97 29.85 16.50
C SER A 65 -2.44 28.45 16.20
N SER A 66 -2.74 27.48 17.06
CA SER A 66 -2.45 26.08 16.79
C SER A 66 -3.74 25.33 16.47
N ASP A 67 -3.65 24.38 15.55
CA ASP A 67 -4.72 23.41 15.27
C ASP A 67 -4.76 22.25 16.29
N SER A 68 -3.81 22.22 17.22
CA SER A 68 -3.55 21.09 18.10
C SER A 68 -3.43 21.52 19.56
N ASN A 69 -4.16 20.85 20.43
CA ASN A 69 -4.20 21.07 21.88
C ASN A 69 -2.90 20.63 22.61
N TRP A 70 -2.03 19.88 21.93
CA TRP A 70 -0.73 19.44 22.42
C TRP A 70 0.43 20.31 21.89
N LEU A 71 0.18 21.29 21.00
CA LEU A 71 1.16 22.29 20.58
C LEU A 71 0.97 23.59 21.35
N ARG A 72 2.06 24.16 21.86
CA ARG A 72 2.06 25.45 22.53
C ARG A 72 3.12 26.35 21.96
N THR A 73 2.84 27.64 21.91
CA THR A 73 3.84 28.67 21.60
C THR A 73 4.09 29.50 22.85
N ASN A 74 5.31 30.04 22.98
CA ASN A 74 5.64 30.98 24.06
C ASN A 74 4.88 32.32 23.96
N ARG A 75 4.22 32.59 22.81
CA ARG A 75 3.42 33.79 22.55
C ARG A 75 2.35 33.52 21.50
N THR A 76 1.22 34.21 21.60
CA THR A 76 0.10 34.12 20.64
C THR A 76 0.05 35.28 19.64
N SER A 77 0.95 36.26 19.76
CA SER A 77 1.08 37.41 18.86
C SER A 77 2.47 38.05 18.97
N GLY A 78 2.82 38.91 18.02
CA GLY A 78 4.05 39.72 18.11
C GLY A 78 3.98 41.02 17.31
N PRO A 79 4.95 41.93 17.55
CA PRO A 79 5.02 43.23 16.87
C PRO A 79 5.56 43.10 15.44
N ALA A 80 5.54 44.21 14.71
CA ALA A 80 6.29 44.37 13.48
C ALA A 80 7.80 44.16 13.70
N GLY A 81 8.49 43.69 12.67
CA GLY A 81 9.90 43.30 12.69
C GLY A 81 10.09 41.80 12.87
N THR A 82 11.28 41.42 13.32
CA THR A 82 11.68 40.03 13.53
C THR A 82 11.37 39.58 14.96
N SER A 83 10.68 38.46 15.12
CA SER A 83 10.36 37.84 16.40
C SER A 83 10.75 36.37 16.41
N THR A 84 11.35 35.88 17.49
CA THR A 84 11.53 34.44 17.72
C THR A 84 10.34 33.88 18.50
N VAL A 85 9.71 32.84 17.97
CA VAL A 85 8.67 32.06 18.64
C VAL A 85 9.23 30.70 18.99
N THR A 86 9.07 30.30 20.24
CA THR A 86 9.41 28.95 20.69
C THR A 86 8.14 28.14 20.70
N VAL A 87 8.16 27.02 20.00
CA VAL A 87 7.10 26.01 19.98
C VAL A 87 7.49 24.92 20.96
N THR A 88 6.54 24.46 21.78
CA THR A 88 6.72 23.44 22.80
C THR A 88 5.62 22.41 22.69
N ILE A 89 6.00 21.14 22.84
CA ILE A 89 5.07 20.00 22.84
C ILE A 89 4.58 19.77 24.26
N ASN A 90 3.27 19.78 24.48
CA ASN A 90 2.64 19.31 25.71
C ASN A 90 2.21 17.85 25.54
N ARG A 91 2.96 16.94 26.16
CA ARG A 91 2.78 15.49 26.00
C ARG A 91 1.77 14.87 26.98
N GLY A 92 1.31 15.64 27.97
CA GLY A 92 0.40 15.15 29.00
C GLY A 92 -0.91 14.63 28.40
N GLY A 93 -1.15 13.33 28.50
CA GLY A 93 -2.38 12.67 28.04
C GLY A 93 -2.40 12.21 26.59
N LEU A 94 -1.28 12.28 25.87
CA LEU A 94 -1.14 11.67 24.54
C LEU A 94 -1.07 10.14 24.65
N THR A 95 -1.74 9.44 23.74
CA THR A 95 -1.64 7.97 23.58
C THR A 95 -0.50 7.59 22.63
N VAL A 96 -0.19 6.29 22.51
CA VAL A 96 0.76 5.83 21.50
C VAL A 96 0.20 6.14 20.10
N GLY A 97 0.98 6.83 19.27
CA GLY A 97 0.55 7.23 17.94
C GLY A 97 1.50 8.21 17.25
N ASN A 98 1.27 8.42 15.95
CA ASN A 98 1.90 9.49 15.18
C ASN A 98 1.09 10.77 15.34
N TYR A 99 1.75 11.89 15.61
CA TYR A 99 1.09 13.18 15.75
C TYR A 99 1.55 14.13 14.64
N SER A 100 0.62 14.93 14.13
CA SER A 100 0.87 16.02 13.19
C SER A 100 0.11 17.25 13.66
N GLY A 101 0.76 18.41 13.66
CA GLY A 101 0.11 19.67 14.04
C GLY A 101 0.68 20.86 13.31
N GLY A 102 -0.09 21.94 13.30
CA GLY A 102 0.19 23.17 12.59
C GLY A 102 0.10 24.40 13.50
N LEU A 103 0.91 25.40 13.15
CA LEU A 103 0.81 26.77 13.64
C LEU A 103 0.44 27.68 12.48
N VAL A 104 -0.69 28.38 12.60
CA VAL A 104 -1.19 29.30 11.59
C VAL A 104 -0.89 30.72 12.02
N PHE A 105 -0.02 31.40 11.27
CA PHE A 105 0.29 32.81 11.44
C PHE A 105 -0.59 33.68 10.55
N SER A 106 -1.19 34.72 11.12
CA SER A 106 -2.17 35.57 10.40
C SER A 106 -1.93 37.07 10.60
N GLY A 107 -2.12 37.80 9.49
CA GLY A 107 -2.17 39.26 9.39
C GLY A 107 -3.59 39.75 9.07
N SER A 108 -3.76 40.99 8.58
CA SER A 108 -5.09 41.65 8.50
C SER A 108 -5.74 41.82 7.13
N ASN A 109 -5.09 41.41 6.03
CA ASN A 109 -5.58 41.23 4.63
C ASN A 109 -4.45 41.57 3.62
N PRO A 110 -4.37 40.99 2.40
CA PRO A 110 -5.01 39.80 1.83
C PRO A 110 -3.96 38.69 1.58
N LEU A 111 -2.97 38.53 2.46
CA LEU A 111 -2.00 37.44 2.33
C LEU A 111 -2.57 36.14 2.84
N ALA A 112 -2.17 35.05 2.18
CA ALA A 112 -2.43 33.70 2.66
C ALA A 112 -1.79 33.54 4.05
N PRO A 113 -2.49 32.90 5.00
CA PRO A 113 -1.88 32.52 6.28
C PRO A 113 -0.60 31.73 6.04
N VAL A 114 0.42 31.97 6.86
CA VAL A 114 1.65 31.18 6.83
C VAL A 114 1.52 30.04 7.83
N THR A 115 1.51 28.80 7.34
CA THR A 115 1.41 27.61 8.18
C THR A 115 2.77 27.00 8.41
N VAL A 116 3.12 26.77 9.67
CA VAL A 116 4.27 25.93 10.07
C VAL A 116 3.74 24.61 10.56
N SER A 117 4.07 23.52 9.86
CA SER A 117 3.61 22.17 10.21
C SER A 117 4.76 21.32 10.75
N MET A 118 4.41 20.36 11.60
CA MET A 118 5.34 19.50 12.34
C MET A 118 4.77 18.08 12.49
N ARG A 119 5.64 17.07 12.41
CA ARG A 119 5.35 15.65 12.70
C ARG A 119 6.13 15.21 13.92
N PHE A 120 5.55 14.31 14.69
CA PHE A 120 6.19 13.67 15.83
C PHE A 120 6.25 12.17 15.57
N PRO A 121 7.44 11.53 15.73
CA PRO A 121 7.57 10.09 15.59
C PRO A 121 6.69 9.36 16.60
N VAL A 122 6.48 8.05 16.40
CA VAL A 122 5.70 7.21 17.31
C VAL A 122 6.25 7.34 18.73
N VAL A 123 5.38 7.79 19.63
CA VAL A 123 5.70 7.96 21.05
C VAL A 123 5.20 6.73 21.81
N ASN A 124 6.08 5.85 22.31
CA ASN A 124 5.69 4.69 23.12
C ASN A 124 5.68 5.05 24.61
N GLY A 125 4.67 4.56 25.35
CA GLY A 125 4.55 4.74 26.81
C GLY A 125 3.85 6.03 27.27
N VAL A 126 3.73 6.22 28.59
CA VAL A 126 3.24 7.47 29.23
C VAL A 126 4.44 8.40 29.40
N ILE A 127 4.52 9.47 28.60
CA ILE A 127 5.64 10.43 28.69
C ILE A 127 5.35 11.51 29.73
N THR A 128 5.93 11.33 30.91
CA THR A 128 6.00 12.33 31.98
C THR A 128 7.45 12.72 32.23
N ASP A 129 8.11 13.32 31.26
CA ASP A 129 9.48 13.81 31.44
C ASP A 129 9.49 15.34 31.63
N ALA A 130 10.27 15.81 32.60
CA ALA A 130 10.57 17.22 32.83
C ALA A 130 11.97 17.60 32.30
N SER A 131 12.69 16.63 31.70
CA SER A 131 14.06 16.77 31.21
C SER A 131 14.13 17.30 29.78
N GLY A 132 13.03 17.29 29.02
CA GLY A 132 12.99 17.86 27.67
C GLY A 132 13.66 17.00 26.61
N GLU A 133 14.09 15.80 26.95
CA GLU A 133 14.68 14.78 26.07
C GLU A 133 13.57 13.85 25.57
N ILE A 134 13.54 13.59 24.26
CA ILE A 134 12.67 12.59 23.65
C ILE A 134 13.33 11.22 23.86
N GLU A 135 12.81 10.40 24.78
CA GLU A 135 12.96 8.95 24.62
C GLU A 135 12.06 8.57 23.44
N LEU A 136 12.68 8.41 22.27
CA LEU A 136 12.00 7.87 21.11
C LEU A 136 11.38 6.55 21.54
N GLY A 137 10.06 6.42 21.38
CA GLY A 137 9.47 5.11 21.39
C GLY A 137 10.27 4.29 20.38
N SER A 138 10.77 3.14 20.80
CA SER A 138 11.53 2.23 19.96
C SER A 138 10.64 1.66 18.84
N ALA A 139 10.11 2.49 17.95
CA ALA A 139 10.18 2.19 16.53
C ALA A 139 11.66 2.33 16.20
N SER A 140 12.40 1.31 16.62
CA SER A 140 13.82 1.29 16.41
C SER A 140 14.03 1.46 14.91
N THR A 141 14.92 2.37 14.53
CA THR A 141 15.65 2.22 13.28
C THR A 141 16.24 0.80 13.19
N ALA A 142 16.48 0.15 14.35
CA ALA A 142 16.66 -1.29 14.45
C ALA A 142 15.43 -2.11 14.01
N SER A 143 14.16 -1.86 14.30
CA SER A 143 13.04 -2.76 13.96
C SER A 143 12.79 -2.88 12.45
N LEU A 144 13.24 -1.92 11.65
CA LEU A 144 13.25 -2.02 10.18
C LEU A 144 14.53 -2.69 9.65
N LEU A 145 15.55 -2.86 10.50
CA LEU A 145 16.88 -3.44 10.22
C LEU A 145 17.21 -4.71 11.06
N ASP A 146 16.30 -5.13 11.94
CA ASP A 146 16.50 -6.13 13.02
C ASP A 146 15.47 -7.25 12.90
N ARG A 147 15.13 -7.59 11.65
CA ARG A 147 15.21 -8.99 11.27
C ARG A 147 16.63 -9.15 10.78
N THR A 148 17.53 -9.62 11.65
CA THR A 148 18.92 -9.82 11.27
C THR A 148 18.97 -10.71 10.04
N LEU A 149 19.21 -10.10 8.88
CA LEU A 149 19.46 -10.81 7.65
C LEU A 149 20.64 -11.75 7.92
N SER A 150 20.57 -12.96 7.35
CA SER A 150 21.75 -13.80 7.29
C SER A 150 22.92 -12.97 6.70
N PRO A 151 24.18 -13.18 7.11
CA PRO A 151 25.30 -12.41 6.58
C PRO A 151 25.36 -12.36 5.05
N ALA A 152 24.90 -13.42 4.38
CA ALA A 152 24.77 -13.49 2.92
C ALA A 152 23.66 -12.57 2.38
N ALA A 153 22.47 -12.57 2.99
CA ALA A 153 21.38 -11.67 2.62
C ALA A 153 21.70 -10.19 2.89
N ALA A 154 22.47 -9.91 3.95
CA ALA A 154 22.96 -8.55 4.25
C ALA A 154 24.00 -8.06 3.22
N GLU A 155 24.80 -8.96 2.65
CA GLU A 155 25.77 -8.63 1.60
C GLU A 155 25.09 -8.46 0.23
N LEU A 156 24.07 -9.27 -0.07
CA LEU A 156 23.22 -9.12 -1.26
C LEU A 156 22.44 -7.81 -1.24
N ALA A 157 21.79 -7.47 -0.11
CA ALA A 157 21.08 -6.20 0.06
C ALA A 157 21.94 -4.96 -0.25
N ARG A 158 23.25 -5.01 0.03
CA ARG A 158 24.18 -3.92 -0.31
C ARG A 158 24.43 -3.79 -1.81
N SER A 159 24.39 -4.91 -2.54
CA SER A 159 24.58 -4.93 -3.99
C SER A 159 23.34 -4.49 -4.78
N GLU A 160 22.21 -4.31 -4.10
CA GLU A 160 20.91 -3.93 -4.67
C GLU A 160 20.59 -2.43 -4.55
N ILE A 161 21.47 -1.60 -3.98
CA ILE A 161 21.19 -0.16 -3.83
C ILE A 161 21.57 0.61 -5.10
N ILE A 162 20.64 1.42 -5.63
CA ILE A 162 20.93 2.40 -6.68
C ILE A 162 21.68 3.57 -6.05
N ALA A 163 22.98 3.66 -6.33
CA ALA A 163 23.86 4.64 -5.69
C ALA A 163 23.35 6.08 -5.84
N GLY A 164 23.14 6.73 -4.70
CA GLY A 164 22.71 8.14 -4.62
C GLY A 164 21.22 8.36 -4.86
N GLU A 165 20.40 7.32 -5.01
CA GLU A 165 18.94 7.43 -5.13
C GLU A 165 18.19 6.91 -3.91
N TYR A 166 17.05 7.54 -3.62
CA TYR A 166 16.25 7.29 -2.42
C TYR A 166 14.76 7.38 -2.73
N LEU A 167 13.96 6.56 -2.06
CA LEU A 167 12.51 6.72 -2.00
C LEU A 167 12.15 7.54 -0.77
N ILE A 168 11.27 8.53 -0.97
CA ILE A 168 10.70 9.32 0.10
C ILE A 168 9.19 9.21 0.01
N MET A 169 8.57 8.71 1.08
CA MET A 169 7.15 8.86 1.30
C MET A 169 6.93 10.21 1.98
N LEU A 170 6.17 11.12 1.38
CA LEU A 170 5.79 12.36 2.04
C LEU A 170 4.75 12.10 3.12
N ASN A 171 4.75 12.96 4.14
CA ASN A 171 3.77 12.91 5.20
C ASN A 171 2.45 13.54 4.72
N ASP A 172 1.52 12.69 4.32
CA ASP A 172 0.17 13.02 3.88
C ASP A 172 -0.64 13.77 4.95
N SER A 173 -0.49 13.42 6.23
CA SER A 173 -1.16 14.13 7.33
C SER A 173 -0.67 15.56 7.47
N MET A 174 0.62 15.77 7.25
CA MET A 174 1.22 17.10 7.25
C MET A 174 0.83 17.90 6.01
N ALA A 175 0.76 17.26 4.85
CA ALA A 175 0.25 17.89 3.63
C ALA A 175 -1.20 18.38 3.82
N ARG A 176 -2.06 17.54 4.41
CA ARG A 176 -3.45 17.92 4.75
C ARG A 176 -3.50 19.11 5.70
N ALA A 177 -2.67 19.10 6.75
CA ALA A 177 -2.60 20.19 7.72
C ALA A 177 -2.17 21.52 7.08
N LEU A 178 -1.25 21.48 6.10
CA LEU A 178 -0.83 22.67 5.35
C LEU A 178 -1.97 23.25 4.50
N GLU A 179 -2.78 22.38 3.89
CA GLU A 179 -3.79 22.78 2.91
C GLU A 179 -5.12 23.22 3.53
N PHE A 180 -5.56 22.57 4.61
CA PHE A 180 -6.92 22.75 5.14
C PHE A 180 -7.00 23.51 6.48
N GLY A 181 -5.92 24.19 6.89
CA GLY A 181 -5.74 24.83 8.20
C GLY A 181 -7.01 25.38 8.89
N THR A 182 -7.20 25.02 10.18
CA THR A 182 -8.32 25.37 11.11
C THR A 182 -9.76 25.17 10.63
N SER A 183 -10.00 24.85 9.35
CA SER A 183 -11.34 24.83 8.74
C SER A 183 -11.95 23.44 8.65
N GLY A 184 -11.25 22.40 9.11
CA GLY A 184 -11.84 21.08 9.17
C GLY A 184 -10.84 19.96 9.37
N LEU A 185 -10.81 19.43 10.59
CA LEU A 185 -10.80 17.98 10.78
C LEU A 185 -12.11 17.40 10.19
N LEU A 186 -12.36 17.62 8.90
CA LEU A 186 -13.54 17.13 8.19
C LEU A 186 -13.16 15.80 7.55
N GLY A 187 -13.39 14.72 8.30
CA GLY A 187 -13.36 13.35 7.80
C GLY A 187 -11.98 12.81 7.46
N SER A 188 -11.78 11.52 7.71
CA SER A 188 -10.59 10.75 7.32
C SER A 188 -10.41 10.57 5.81
N GLU A 189 -11.13 11.33 4.95
CA GLU A 189 -11.23 11.08 3.51
C GLU A 189 -10.67 12.20 2.60
N VAL A 190 -10.32 13.38 3.12
CA VAL A 190 -9.83 14.48 2.27
C VAL A 190 -8.32 14.40 2.08
N VAL A 191 -7.86 14.13 0.86
CA VAL A 191 -6.45 14.03 0.48
C VAL A 191 -5.88 15.42 0.12
N ALA A 192 -4.61 15.69 0.44
CA ALA A 192 -3.94 16.93 0.03
C ALA A 192 -3.76 16.98 -1.50
N SER A 193 -3.79 18.17 -2.10
CA SER A 193 -3.49 18.38 -3.50
C SER A 193 -2.02 18.14 -3.82
N GLU A 194 -1.76 17.72 -5.06
CA GLU A 194 -0.41 17.56 -5.60
C GLU A 194 0.39 18.87 -5.53
N ALA A 195 -0.27 20.03 -5.62
CA ALA A 195 0.40 21.32 -5.46
C ALA A 195 1.03 21.49 -4.07
N THR A 196 0.31 21.13 -3.01
CA THR A 196 0.83 21.13 -1.64
C THR A 196 2.01 20.17 -1.51
N LEU A 197 1.87 18.97 -2.06
CA LEU A 197 2.91 17.94 -2.00
C LEU A 197 4.16 18.37 -2.80
N HIS A 198 4.02 18.99 -3.97
CA HIS A 198 5.13 19.56 -4.75
C HIS A 198 5.85 20.68 -3.98
N ALA A 199 5.12 21.52 -3.27
CA ALA A 199 5.71 22.54 -2.41
C ALA A 199 6.52 21.92 -1.26
N MET A 200 6.00 20.86 -0.62
CA MET A 200 6.74 20.11 0.40
C MET A 200 8.02 19.49 -0.15
N THR A 201 7.96 18.85 -1.33
CA THR A 201 9.12 18.28 -2.03
C THR A 201 10.16 19.33 -2.36
N THR A 202 9.74 20.50 -2.85
CA THR A 202 10.63 21.63 -3.17
C THR A 202 11.37 22.11 -1.92
N GLY A 203 10.67 22.23 -0.79
CA GLY A 203 11.27 22.58 0.49
C GLY A 203 12.26 21.53 0.99
N LEU A 204 11.96 20.24 0.82
CA LEU A 204 12.88 19.16 1.19
C LEU A 204 14.14 19.19 0.33
N ALA A 205 13.99 19.36 -0.99
CA ALA A 205 15.11 19.46 -1.93
C ALA A 205 16.06 20.60 -1.55
N ALA A 206 15.52 21.76 -1.15
CA ALA A 206 16.31 22.88 -0.67
C ALA A 206 17.02 22.61 0.68
N SER A 207 16.42 21.78 1.54
CA SER A 207 16.96 21.47 2.88
C SER A 207 18.09 20.43 2.82
N TYR A 208 17.95 19.44 1.94
CA TYR A 208 18.84 18.26 1.89
C TYR A 208 19.69 18.17 0.62
N GLY A 209 19.51 19.08 -0.34
CA GLY A 209 20.36 19.16 -1.53
C GLY A 209 20.18 17.98 -2.50
N PHE A 210 18.94 17.57 -2.77
CA PHE A 210 18.63 16.53 -3.76
C PHE A 210 17.85 17.08 -4.96
N SER A 211 17.82 16.31 -6.04
CA SER A 211 16.95 16.52 -7.20
C SER A 211 15.87 15.45 -7.29
N VAL A 212 14.66 15.81 -7.71
CA VAL A 212 13.56 14.86 -7.94
C VAL A 212 13.82 14.06 -9.22
N VAL A 213 13.71 12.74 -9.14
CA VAL A 213 13.91 11.80 -10.26
C VAL A 213 12.57 11.35 -10.84
N SER A 214 11.58 11.09 -10.00
CA SER A 214 10.21 10.77 -10.39
C SER A 214 9.23 11.79 -9.83
N ASP A 215 8.15 12.07 -10.58
CA ASP A 215 7.05 12.85 -10.03
C ASP A 215 6.35 12.10 -8.88
N ILE A 216 5.46 12.79 -8.16
CA ILE A 216 4.65 12.18 -7.12
C ILE A 216 3.75 11.11 -7.71
N VAL A 217 3.77 9.91 -7.12
CA VAL A 217 2.96 8.78 -7.58
C VAL A 217 1.46 9.14 -7.62
N SER A 218 0.92 9.61 -6.49
CA SER A 218 -0.39 10.22 -6.41
C SER A 218 -0.56 10.99 -5.10
N ALA A 219 -1.63 11.76 -5.00
CA ALA A 219 -2.02 12.39 -3.76
C ALA A 219 -2.27 11.37 -2.63
N GLN A 220 -2.86 10.21 -2.95
CA GLN A 220 -3.20 9.14 -2.01
C GLN A 220 -1.96 8.37 -1.54
N PHE A 221 -0.94 8.31 -2.40
CA PHE A 221 0.32 7.64 -2.12
C PHE A 221 1.48 8.57 -2.51
N PRO A 222 1.83 9.57 -1.68
CA PRO A 222 2.73 10.64 -2.08
C PRO A 222 4.20 10.23 -1.97
N MET A 223 4.58 9.24 -2.78
CA MET A 223 5.94 8.72 -2.93
C MET A 223 6.68 9.46 -4.04
N ILE A 224 7.96 9.73 -3.82
CA ILE A 224 8.88 10.26 -4.83
C ILE A 224 10.20 9.50 -4.80
N VAL A 225 10.85 9.40 -5.96
CA VAL A 225 12.27 9.02 -6.08
C VAL A 225 13.10 10.28 -6.21
N VAL A 226 14.20 10.37 -5.46
CA VAL A 226 15.13 11.50 -5.51
C VAL A 226 16.56 11.04 -5.68
N ARG A 227 17.43 11.94 -6.14
CA ARG A 227 18.86 11.72 -6.29
C ARG A 227 19.66 12.78 -5.53
N ALA A 228 20.61 12.34 -4.70
CA ALA A 228 21.52 13.19 -3.95
C ALA A 228 22.97 12.74 -4.17
N ALA A 229 23.75 13.56 -4.88
CA ALA A 229 25.12 13.22 -5.28
C ALA A 229 26.08 13.02 -4.09
N GLY A 230 25.83 13.67 -2.95
CA GLY A 230 26.59 13.50 -1.71
C GLY A 230 26.03 12.44 -0.76
N GLY A 231 24.97 11.73 -1.15
CA GLY A 231 24.15 10.91 -0.25
C GLY A 231 23.20 11.73 0.61
N LEU A 232 22.29 11.03 1.32
CA LEU A 232 21.38 11.62 2.30
C LEU A 232 21.68 11.07 3.69
N ASP A 233 21.62 11.93 4.70
CA ASP A 233 21.52 11.49 6.09
C ASP A 233 20.09 11.03 6.37
N LEU A 234 19.86 9.73 6.20
CA LEU A 234 18.55 9.12 6.36
C LEU A 234 18.00 9.27 7.79
N ALA A 235 18.87 9.29 8.80
CA ALA A 235 18.44 9.43 10.19
C ALA A 235 17.88 10.83 10.44
N THR A 236 18.60 11.87 9.99
CA THR A 236 18.12 13.25 10.09
C THR A 236 16.86 13.48 9.26
N MET A 237 16.83 12.95 8.03
CA MET A 237 15.70 13.13 7.13
C MET A 237 14.43 12.40 7.60
N ALA A 238 14.57 11.22 8.22
CA ALA A 238 13.44 10.49 8.81
C ALA A 238 12.79 11.24 9.98
N LEU A 239 13.51 12.18 10.62
CA LEU A 239 13.00 13.06 11.68
C LEU A 239 12.34 14.33 11.11
N ASP A 240 12.45 14.60 9.81
CA ASP A 240 11.81 15.75 9.18
C ASP A 240 10.30 15.55 9.10
N GLY A 241 9.53 16.54 9.54
CA GLY A 241 8.08 16.42 9.60
C GLY A 241 7.42 16.15 8.24
N ARG A 242 8.06 16.61 7.16
CA ARG A 242 7.57 16.42 5.78
C ARG A 242 7.72 14.99 5.29
N VAL A 243 8.53 14.17 5.95
CA VAL A 243 8.88 12.81 5.54
C VAL A 243 8.11 11.81 6.40
N LYS A 244 7.36 10.91 5.75
CA LYS A 244 6.71 9.76 6.39
C LYS A 244 7.70 8.61 6.58
N SER A 245 8.46 8.31 5.55
CA SER A 245 9.60 7.38 5.56
C SER A 245 10.59 7.79 4.46
N VAL A 246 11.86 7.45 4.66
CA VAL A 246 12.91 7.59 3.66
C VAL A 246 13.76 6.32 3.67
N GLU A 247 14.05 5.80 2.49
CA GLU A 247 14.79 4.55 2.31
C GLU A 247 15.61 4.59 1.02
N PRO A 248 16.66 3.76 0.88
CA PRO A 248 17.40 3.64 -0.37
C PRO A 248 16.50 3.20 -1.54
N HIS A 249 16.78 3.70 -2.74
CA HIS A 249 16.18 3.16 -3.97
C HIS A 249 16.84 1.82 -4.28
N LEU A 250 16.04 0.76 -4.33
CA LEU A 250 16.54 -0.60 -4.56
C LEU A 250 16.35 -1.03 -6.01
N GLN A 251 17.32 -1.79 -6.50
CA GLN A 251 17.35 -2.49 -7.76
C GLN A 251 17.45 -3.98 -7.48
N TRP A 252 16.39 -4.71 -7.79
CA TRP A 252 16.33 -6.16 -7.70
C TRP A 252 16.69 -6.77 -9.04
N LYS A 253 17.10 -8.02 -9.00
CA LYS A 253 17.30 -8.85 -10.20
C LYS A 253 16.25 -9.93 -10.18
N LEU A 254 15.67 -10.22 -11.34
CA LEU A 254 14.97 -11.48 -11.49
C LEU A 254 15.99 -12.61 -11.22
N PRO A 255 15.61 -13.66 -10.47
CA PRO A 255 16.46 -14.83 -10.31
C PRO A 255 16.92 -15.31 -11.69
N PRO A 256 18.20 -15.68 -11.87
CA PRO A 256 18.66 -16.21 -13.14
C PRO A 256 17.81 -17.43 -13.51
N VAL A 257 17.21 -17.39 -14.70
CA VAL A 257 16.55 -18.56 -15.28
C VAL A 257 17.66 -19.56 -15.57
N ASP A 258 17.63 -20.73 -14.93
CA ASP A 258 18.63 -21.78 -15.17
C ASP A 258 18.65 -22.18 -16.67
N PRO A 259 19.80 -22.66 -17.19
CA PRO A 259 20.03 -22.84 -18.62
C PRO A 259 19.07 -23.86 -19.26
N GLU A 260 18.05 -23.31 -19.90
CA GLU A 260 17.21 -23.72 -21.04
C GLU A 260 17.13 -25.21 -21.43
N TYR A 261 15.98 -25.84 -21.13
CA TYR A 261 15.44 -26.95 -21.93
C TYR A 261 14.25 -26.45 -22.75
N ARG A 262 14.55 -25.99 -23.98
CA ARG A 262 13.55 -25.55 -24.97
C ARG A 262 12.89 -26.75 -25.62
N LEU A 263 11.56 -26.78 -25.64
CA LEU A 263 10.80 -27.81 -26.36
C LEU A 263 10.43 -27.33 -27.76
N ASN A 264 10.82 -28.13 -28.77
CA ASN A 264 10.47 -27.91 -30.18
C ASN A 264 9.27 -28.76 -30.63
N ALA A 265 8.71 -29.62 -29.76
CA ALA A 265 7.60 -30.54 -30.08
C ALA A 265 6.76 -30.91 -28.84
N TYR A 266 5.53 -31.36 -29.13
CA TYR A 266 4.33 -31.55 -28.31
C TYR A 266 4.32 -32.76 -27.36
N ASP A 267 3.78 -32.66 -26.13
CA ASP A 267 3.13 -33.79 -25.44
C ASP A 267 2.25 -33.41 -24.23
N PHE A 268 1.20 -34.20 -23.97
CA PHE A 268 0.12 -34.05 -22.99
C PHE A 268 0.51 -34.40 -21.53
N GLY A 269 1.73 -34.86 -21.25
CA GLY A 269 2.11 -35.43 -19.95
C GLY A 269 3.13 -34.65 -19.14
N LEU A 270 3.61 -33.51 -19.64
CA LEU A 270 4.77 -32.81 -19.06
C LEU A 270 4.41 -31.75 -18.02
N GLN A 271 3.12 -31.39 -17.88
CA GLN A 271 2.62 -30.48 -16.85
C GLN A 271 2.30 -31.23 -15.53
N TRP A 272 3.25 -32.05 -15.07
CA TRP A 272 3.14 -32.89 -13.85
C TRP A 272 2.66 -32.11 -12.61
N HIS A 273 2.98 -30.83 -12.58
CA HIS A 273 2.64 -29.91 -11.50
C HIS A 273 1.14 -29.74 -11.25
N TYR A 274 0.26 -30.04 -12.21
CA TYR A 274 -1.19 -29.90 -12.02
C TYR A 274 -1.84 -31.01 -11.20
N GLU A 275 -1.35 -32.25 -11.33
CA GLU A 275 -1.80 -33.36 -10.49
C GLU A 275 -1.40 -33.12 -9.02
N HIS A 276 -0.23 -32.53 -8.79
CA HIS A 276 0.33 -32.27 -7.46
C HIS A 276 -0.45 -31.25 -6.63
N ILE A 277 -1.25 -30.40 -7.29
CA ILE A 277 -2.08 -29.40 -6.62
C ILE A 277 -3.57 -29.76 -6.69
N ASN A 278 -3.92 -30.99 -7.07
CA ASN A 278 -5.31 -31.43 -7.22
C ASN A 278 -6.15 -30.49 -8.11
N LEU A 279 -5.60 -30.10 -9.27
CA LEU A 279 -6.20 -29.07 -10.12
C LEU A 279 -7.49 -29.53 -10.81
N GLU A 280 -7.57 -30.79 -11.22
CA GLU A 280 -8.74 -31.32 -11.95
C GLU A 280 -10.02 -31.22 -11.11
N ASP A 281 -9.94 -31.52 -9.80
CA ASP A 281 -11.05 -31.37 -8.85
C ASP A 281 -11.54 -29.91 -8.76
N ALA A 282 -10.65 -28.93 -8.94
CA ALA A 282 -11.03 -27.53 -8.98
C ALA A 282 -11.79 -27.19 -10.27
N TRP A 283 -11.37 -27.77 -11.41
CA TRP A 283 -12.00 -27.56 -12.72
C TRP A 283 -13.38 -28.20 -12.84
N ASP A 284 -13.65 -29.28 -12.10
CA ASP A 284 -15.01 -29.82 -11.92
C ASP A 284 -15.98 -28.78 -11.34
N ILE A 285 -15.47 -27.79 -10.59
CA ILE A 285 -16.24 -26.66 -10.05
C ILE A 285 -16.18 -25.45 -10.98
N THR A 286 -14.97 -25.02 -11.38
CA THR A 286 -14.76 -23.90 -12.28
C THR A 286 -13.36 -23.90 -12.91
N GLU A 287 -13.28 -23.62 -14.20
CA GLU A 287 -12.01 -23.32 -14.91
C GLU A 287 -11.63 -21.83 -14.84
N GLY A 288 -12.34 -21.04 -14.04
CA GLY A 288 -12.19 -19.61 -13.93
C GLY A 288 -13.27 -18.81 -14.66
N ARG A 289 -13.44 -17.54 -14.28
CA ARG A 289 -14.38 -16.60 -14.92
C ARG A 289 -13.63 -15.39 -15.47
N SER A 290 -14.00 -14.95 -16.66
CA SER A 290 -13.38 -13.78 -17.30
C SER A 290 -13.58 -12.46 -16.54
N SER A 291 -14.48 -12.44 -15.56
CA SER A 291 -14.69 -11.33 -14.62
C SER A 291 -13.66 -11.28 -13.50
N VAL A 292 -12.84 -12.32 -13.34
CA VAL A 292 -11.72 -12.38 -12.39
C VAL A 292 -10.44 -12.00 -13.13
N VAL A 293 -9.67 -11.08 -12.55
CA VAL A 293 -8.44 -10.55 -13.15
C VAL A 293 -7.25 -10.82 -12.24
N VAL A 294 -6.20 -11.40 -12.81
CA VAL A 294 -4.89 -11.56 -12.16
C VAL A 294 -3.91 -10.56 -12.77
N ALA A 295 -3.38 -9.64 -11.97
CA ALA A 295 -2.23 -8.83 -12.37
C ALA A 295 -0.95 -9.64 -12.16
N VAL A 296 -0.15 -9.79 -13.21
CA VAL A 296 1.19 -10.37 -13.11
C VAL A 296 2.18 -9.21 -13.18
N ILE A 297 2.88 -8.95 -12.07
CA ILE A 297 3.89 -7.89 -11.96
C ILE A 297 5.26 -8.51 -12.16
N ASP A 298 5.86 -8.27 -13.33
CA ASP A 298 7.06 -9.00 -13.78
C ASP A 298 7.91 -8.20 -14.80
N GLY A 299 8.98 -8.80 -15.35
CA GLY A 299 9.97 -8.15 -16.19
C GLY A 299 9.50 -7.78 -17.62
N GLY A 300 8.51 -8.49 -18.16
CA GLY A 300 8.02 -8.31 -19.52
C GLY A 300 7.19 -9.48 -20.03
N PHE A 301 6.42 -9.25 -21.11
CA PHE A 301 5.39 -10.19 -21.58
C PHE A 301 5.34 -10.35 -23.10
N ALA A 302 5.24 -11.59 -23.56
CA ALA A 302 4.95 -11.89 -24.97
C ALA A 302 3.46 -11.73 -25.27
N LEU A 303 3.03 -10.49 -25.53
CA LEU A 303 1.61 -10.16 -25.75
C LEU A 303 0.98 -10.82 -26.98
N GLN A 304 1.79 -11.40 -27.87
CA GLN A 304 1.35 -12.07 -29.10
C GLN A 304 1.39 -13.60 -29.00
N HIS A 305 1.72 -14.17 -27.82
CA HIS A 305 1.72 -15.62 -27.64
C HIS A 305 0.29 -16.16 -27.86
N GLY A 306 0.13 -17.12 -28.77
CA GLY A 306 -1.19 -17.62 -29.18
C GLY A 306 -2.02 -18.16 -28.03
N ASP A 307 -1.35 -18.78 -27.05
CA ASP A 307 -1.99 -19.34 -25.86
C ASP A 307 -2.14 -18.38 -24.69
N LEU A 308 -1.85 -17.10 -24.88
CA LEU A 308 -2.03 -16.09 -23.83
C LEU A 308 -2.88 -14.92 -24.31
N VAL A 309 -2.74 -14.53 -25.58
CA VAL A 309 -3.34 -13.32 -26.16
C VAL A 309 -4.85 -13.22 -25.94
N GLY A 310 -5.57 -14.36 -25.98
CA GLY A 310 -7.02 -14.40 -25.72
C GLY A 310 -7.41 -14.06 -24.28
N ASN A 311 -6.48 -14.18 -23.33
CA ASN A 311 -6.69 -13.91 -21.92
C ASN A 311 -6.05 -12.62 -21.42
N LEU A 312 -5.33 -11.89 -22.26
CA LEU A 312 -4.72 -10.62 -21.88
C LEU A 312 -5.73 -9.46 -21.86
N LEU A 313 -5.67 -8.66 -20.81
CA LEU A 313 -6.20 -7.29 -20.78
C LEU A 313 -5.08 -6.29 -21.10
N PRO A 314 -5.43 -5.03 -21.45
CA PRO A 314 -4.44 -3.96 -21.55
C PRO A 314 -3.65 -3.83 -20.25
N GLY A 315 -2.33 -3.91 -20.35
CA GLY A 315 -1.41 -3.73 -19.24
C GLY A 315 -0.71 -2.37 -19.25
N TYR A 316 0.34 -2.23 -18.43
CA TYR A 316 1.13 -1.01 -18.35
C TYR A 316 2.59 -1.34 -18.04
N ASP A 317 3.50 -0.50 -18.52
CA ASP A 317 4.93 -0.59 -18.30
C ASP A 317 5.38 0.52 -17.36
N PHE A 318 5.72 0.17 -16.12
CA PHE A 318 6.25 1.08 -15.11
C PHE A 318 7.78 1.20 -15.15
N ALA A 319 8.48 0.38 -15.94
CA ALA A 319 9.92 0.54 -16.18
C ALA A 319 10.20 1.71 -17.15
N ASP A 320 9.37 1.83 -18.19
CA ASP A 320 9.48 2.84 -19.24
C ASP A 320 8.34 3.89 -19.22
N ASN A 321 7.35 3.71 -18.33
CA ASN A 321 6.20 4.59 -18.11
C ASN A 321 5.32 4.80 -19.36
N ASP A 322 4.93 3.69 -19.99
CA ASP A 322 4.05 3.68 -21.16
C ASP A 322 3.01 2.55 -21.11
N SER A 323 2.12 2.49 -22.11
CA SER A 323 1.04 1.49 -22.17
C SER A 323 1.45 0.16 -22.83
N ASN A 324 2.75 -0.06 -23.08
CA ASN A 324 3.26 -1.26 -23.75
C ASN A 324 4.07 -2.13 -22.78
N PRO A 325 3.42 -3.04 -22.03
CA PRO A 325 4.12 -4.02 -21.19
C PRO A 325 4.81 -5.13 -22.01
N GLY A 326 4.75 -5.04 -23.33
CA GLY A 326 5.30 -6.03 -24.24
C GLY A 326 6.81 -5.94 -24.38
N LEU A 327 7.37 -6.94 -25.04
CA LEU A 327 8.80 -6.97 -25.36
C LEU A 327 9.12 -5.93 -26.44
N ASN A 328 10.18 -5.14 -26.27
CA ASN A 328 10.77 -4.43 -27.41
C ASN A 328 11.39 -5.44 -28.42
N PRO A 329 11.44 -5.13 -29.72
CA PRO A 329 12.13 -5.95 -30.71
C PRO A 329 13.65 -5.96 -30.50
N GLY A 330 14.29 -7.14 -30.55
CA GLY A 330 15.75 -7.30 -30.45
C GLY A 330 16.31 -7.44 -29.03
N LEU A 331 15.44 -7.77 -28.07
CA LEU A 331 15.74 -7.79 -26.64
C LEU A 331 16.17 -9.14 -26.06
N ASN A 332 16.68 -9.08 -24.84
CA ASN A 332 17.22 -10.18 -24.05
C ASN A 332 16.11 -11.06 -23.42
N MET A 333 16.28 -12.39 -23.47
CA MET A 333 15.42 -13.38 -22.83
C MET A 333 15.25 -13.19 -21.31
N ALA A 334 16.22 -12.57 -20.62
CA ALA A 334 16.19 -12.41 -19.18
C ALA A 334 15.01 -11.57 -18.66
N CYS A 335 14.57 -10.53 -19.39
CA CYS A 335 13.32 -9.81 -19.06
C CYS A 335 12.08 -10.42 -19.73
N ALA A 336 12.27 -11.13 -20.84
CA ALA A 336 11.19 -11.50 -21.76
C ALA A 336 10.54 -12.86 -21.49
N GLY A 337 11.30 -13.82 -20.95
CA GLY A 337 10.85 -15.19 -20.71
C GLY A 337 10.06 -15.36 -19.42
N HIS A 338 10.49 -14.69 -18.35
CA HIS A 338 9.99 -14.94 -17.00
C HIS A 338 8.50 -14.56 -16.84
N GLY A 339 8.13 -13.31 -17.13
CA GLY A 339 6.73 -12.87 -17.01
C GLY A 339 5.76 -13.59 -17.95
N THR A 340 6.22 -14.00 -19.13
CA THR A 340 5.43 -14.83 -20.06
C THR A 340 5.15 -16.22 -19.49
N HIS A 341 6.16 -16.85 -18.89
CA HIS A 341 6.05 -18.18 -18.26
C HIS A 341 5.15 -18.13 -17.03
N VAL A 342 5.31 -17.09 -16.20
CA VAL A 342 4.45 -16.84 -15.03
C VAL A 342 2.99 -16.62 -15.45
N ALA A 343 2.74 -15.73 -16.42
CA ALA A 343 1.38 -15.47 -16.92
C ALA A 343 0.74 -16.70 -17.59
N GLY A 344 1.55 -17.48 -18.32
CA GLY A 344 1.12 -18.75 -18.90
C GLY A 344 0.71 -19.77 -17.85
N THR A 345 1.49 -19.89 -16.77
CA THR A 345 1.18 -20.79 -15.66
C THR A 345 -0.14 -20.42 -14.98
N VAL A 346 -0.45 -19.11 -14.90
CA VAL A 346 -1.75 -18.65 -14.40
C VAL A 346 -2.89 -18.96 -15.35
N ALA A 347 -2.81 -18.57 -16.62
CA ALA A 347 -3.99 -18.53 -17.49
C ALA A 347 -3.71 -18.77 -18.99
N ALA A 348 -2.74 -19.63 -19.33
CA ALA A 348 -2.64 -20.10 -20.71
C ALA A 348 -3.97 -20.72 -21.15
N THR A 349 -4.46 -20.33 -22.33
CA THR A 349 -5.67 -20.91 -22.91
C THR A 349 -5.36 -22.33 -23.37
N PHE A 350 -6.25 -23.27 -23.09
CA PHE A 350 -6.13 -24.60 -23.65
C PHE A 350 -6.16 -24.54 -25.18
N ASN A 351 -5.16 -25.13 -25.83
CA ASN A 351 -5.24 -25.46 -27.23
C ASN A 351 -4.91 -26.94 -27.43
N THR A 352 -5.54 -27.54 -28.45
CA THR A 352 -5.33 -28.96 -28.80
C THR A 352 -4.07 -29.20 -29.61
N THR A 353 -3.29 -28.14 -29.87
CA THR A 353 -2.09 -28.23 -30.70
C THR A 353 -0.93 -28.63 -29.81
N TRP A 354 -0.73 -27.93 -28.68
CA TRP A 354 0.37 -28.08 -27.73
C TRP A 354 -0.03 -28.60 -26.36
N ASN A 355 -1.34 -28.64 -26.07
CA ASN A 355 -1.89 -29.22 -24.84
C ASN A 355 -1.32 -28.60 -23.56
N ILE A 356 -0.96 -27.32 -23.67
CA ILE A 356 -0.62 -26.48 -22.54
C ILE A 356 -1.87 -25.72 -22.11
N ILE A 357 -2.07 -25.67 -20.82
CA ILE A 357 -3.14 -24.93 -20.16
C ILE A 357 -2.55 -24.26 -18.92
N GLY A 358 -3.12 -23.13 -18.49
CA GLY A 358 -2.79 -22.52 -17.21
C GLY A 358 -3.67 -23.09 -16.10
N VAL A 359 -3.38 -22.72 -14.85
CA VAL A 359 -4.20 -23.14 -13.70
C VAL A 359 -5.65 -22.65 -13.79
N ALA A 360 -5.86 -21.42 -14.26
CA ALA A 360 -7.17 -20.77 -14.36
C ALA A 360 -7.42 -20.27 -15.79
N PRO A 361 -7.61 -21.15 -16.78
CA PRO A 361 -7.66 -20.78 -18.20
C PRO A 361 -8.84 -19.87 -18.57
N GLY A 362 -9.88 -19.78 -17.74
CA GLY A 362 -11.04 -18.90 -17.93
C GLY A 362 -10.89 -17.47 -17.42
N VAL A 363 -9.82 -17.15 -16.67
CA VAL A 363 -9.61 -15.80 -16.09
C VAL A 363 -8.89 -14.87 -17.05
N LYS A 364 -8.82 -13.58 -16.70
CA LYS A 364 -8.02 -12.62 -17.46
C LYS A 364 -6.73 -12.26 -16.74
N VAL A 365 -5.66 -12.05 -17.51
CA VAL A 365 -4.36 -11.60 -17.02
C VAL A 365 -4.13 -10.16 -17.44
N ARG A 366 -3.71 -9.33 -16.48
CA ARG A 366 -3.26 -7.96 -16.73
C ARG A 366 -1.74 -7.91 -16.57
N PRO A 367 -0.97 -7.77 -17.66
CA PRO A 367 0.48 -7.71 -17.58
C PRO A 367 0.94 -6.35 -17.02
N VAL A 368 1.78 -6.36 -16.00
CA VAL A 368 2.36 -5.15 -15.39
C VAL A 368 3.87 -5.28 -15.48
N ARG A 369 4.48 -4.56 -16.43
CA ARG A 369 5.92 -4.62 -16.67
C ARG A 369 6.64 -3.67 -15.72
N ILE A 370 7.65 -4.18 -15.02
CA ILE A 370 8.53 -3.44 -14.10
C ILE A 370 10.01 -3.65 -14.41
N GLY A 371 10.32 -4.53 -15.37
CA GLY A 371 11.68 -4.86 -15.78
C GLY A 371 12.26 -3.86 -16.74
N LYS A 372 13.25 -3.12 -16.27
CA LYS A 372 14.12 -2.31 -17.12
C LYS A 372 15.35 -3.12 -17.51
N GLU A 373 15.59 -3.19 -18.80
CA GLU A 373 16.76 -3.85 -19.34
C GLU A 373 18.03 -3.10 -18.95
N SER A 374 19.03 -3.84 -18.45
CA SER A 374 20.27 -3.30 -17.93
C SER A 374 21.48 -4.05 -18.50
N GLY A 375 21.61 -4.06 -19.83
CA GLY A 375 22.72 -4.68 -20.56
C GLY A 375 22.38 -6.04 -21.19
N PRO A 376 23.38 -6.75 -21.76
CA PRO A 376 23.17 -7.96 -22.56
C PRO A 376 22.45 -9.10 -21.84
N ASP A 377 22.61 -9.17 -20.50
CA ASP A 377 22.12 -10.27 -19.65
C ASP A 377 21.28 -9.78 -18.44
N GLY A 378 20.99 -8.48 -18.33
CA GLY A 378 20.40 -7.89 -17.13
C GLY A 378 18.93 -7.51 -17.27
N CYS A 379 18.08 -8.07 -16.40
CA CYS A 379 16.77 -7.49 -16.09
C CYS A 379 16.80 -6.86 -14.70
N SER A 380 16.63 -5.55 -14.64
CA SER A 380 16.61 -4.81 -13.38
C SER A 380 15.20 -4.36 -13.04
N LEU A 381 14.78 -4.63 -11.81
CA LEU A 381 13.50 -4.22 -11.28
C LEU A 381 13.76 -3.17 -10.21
N THR A 382 13.01 -2.08 -10.17
CA THR A 382 13.17 -1.11 -9.09
C THR A 382 12.03 -1.23 -8.09
N ASN A 383 12.30 -1.00 -6.80
CA ASN A 383 11.23 -0.97 -5.80
C ASN A 383 10.16 0.08 -6.15
N ALA A 384 10.53 1.21 -6.75
CA ALA A 384 9.58 2.21 -7.23
C ALA A 384 8.63 1.66 -8.33
N ALA A 385 9.16 0.92 -9.32
CA ALA A 385 8.33 0.32 -10.36
C ALA A 385 7.42 -0.78 -9.79
N ILE A 386 7.92 -1.59 -8.85
CA ILE A 386 7.13 -2.61 -8.14
C ILE A 386 5.98 -1.94 -7.38
N ILE A 387 6.26 -0.91 -6.57
CA ILE A 387 5.27 -0.16 -5.80
C ILE A 387 4.18 0.42 -6.70
N ASN A 388 4.59 1.07 -7.80
CA ASN A 388 3.66 1.62 -8.78
C ASN A 388 2.77 0.53 -9.41
N GLY A 389 3.35 -0.62 -9.73
CA GLY A 389 2.60 -1.78 -10.25
C GLY A 389 1.56 -2.31 -9.26
N ILE A 390 1.90 -2.42 -7.97
CA ILE A 390 0.99 -2.88 -6.92
C ILE A 390 -0.18 -1.90 -6.76
N LEU A 391 0.11 -0.60 -6.65
CA LEU A 391 -0.90 0.44 -6.47
C LEU A 391 -1.85 0.53 -7.67
N TRP A 392 -1.30 0.45 -8.88
CA TRP A 392 -2.09 0.46 -10.11
C TRP A 392 -3.01 -0.76 -10.20
N ALA A 393 -2.50 -1.95 -9.91
CA ALA A 393 -3.30 -3.18 -9.85
C ALA A 393 -4.38 -3.11 -8.75
N ALA A 394 -4.12 -2.39 -7.66
CA ALA A 394 -5.11 -2.08 -6.61
C ALA A 394 -6.16 -1.02 -7.02
N GLY A 395 -6.11 -0.53 -8.26
CA GLY A 395 -7.05 0.47 -8.80
C GLY A 395 -6.75 1.90 -8.36
N GLN A 396 -5.57 2.17 -7.82
CA GLN A 396 -5.16 3.53 -7.49
C GLN A 396 -4.62 4.27 -8.73
N SER A 397 -4.75 5.59 -8.72
CA SER A 397 -4.09 6.45 -9.69
C SER A 397 -2.57 6.43 -9.45
N VAL A 398 -1.80 6.28 -10.52
CA VAL A 398 -0.34 6.25 -10.51
C VAL A 398 0.17 7.05 -11.70
N GLY A 399 0.65 8.27 -11.45
CA GLY A 399 1.15 9.17 -12.49
C GLY A 399 0.22 9.29 -13.69
N SER A 400 0.75 9.03 -14.89
CA SER A 400 0.00 9.07 -16.15
C SER A 400 -0.67 7.74 -16.54
N ALA A 401 -0.55 6.69 -15.72
CA ALA A 401 -1.14 5.40 -16.02
C ALA A 401 -2.68 5.50 -16.05
N PRO A 402 -3.36 4.79 -16.96
CA PRO A 402 -4.82 4.84 -17.05
C PRO A 402 -5.44 4.27 -15.77
N VAL A 403 -6.49 4.90 -15.25
CA VAL A 403 -7.20 4.39 -14.07
C VAL A 403 -7.95 3.11 -14.43
N ILE A 404 -7.77 2.07 -13.60
CA ILE A 404 -8.40 0.76 -13.77
C ILE A 404 -9.18 0.39 -12.49
N PRO A 405 -10.21 -0.46 -12.57
CA PRO A 405 -10.76 -1.07 -11.37
C PRO A 405 -9.69 -1.97 -10.71
N PRO A 406 -9.75 -2.17 -9.37
CA PRO A 406 -8.89 -3.14 -8.70
C PRO A 406 -9.00 -4.52 -9.35
N VAL A 407 -7.87 -5.20 -9.52
CA VAL A 407 -7.82 -6.61 -9.92
C VAL A 407 -8.22 -7.51 -8.75
N ASP A 408 -8.38 -8.80 -8.96
CA ASP A 408 -8.77 -9.73 -7.90
C ASP A 408 -7.55 -10.36 -7.20
N VAL A 409 -6.47 -10.57 -7.97
CA VAL A 409 -5.22 -11.20 -7.51
C VAL A 409 -4.01 -10.47 -8.11
N ILE A 410 -2.95 -10.27 -7.32
CA ILE A 410 -1.62 -9.85 -7.76
C ILE A 410 -0.66 -11.02 -7.56
N ASN A 411 0.07 -11.40 -8.61
CA ASN A 411 1.20 -12.32 -8.51
C ASN A 411 2.53 -11.55 -8.66
N MET A 412 3.45 -11.78 -7.73
CA MET A 412 4.80 -11.23 -7.72
C MET A 412 5.83 -12.36 -7.58
N SER A 413 6.26 -12.89 -8.73
CA SER A 413 7.32 -13.90 -8.84
C SER A 413 8.72 -13.25 -8.76
N LEU A 414 8.93 -12.43 -7.73
CA LEU A 414 10.11 -11.59 -7.54
C LEU A 414 10.36 -11.43 -6.04
N GLY A 415 11.58 -11.08 -5.66
CA GLY A 415 11.87 -10.82 -4.27
C GLY A 415 13.18 -10.09 -4.01
N GLY A 416 13.26 -9.46 -2.83
CA GLY A 416 14.45 -8.84 -2.28
C GLY A 416 14.47 -8.95 -0.76
N TYR A 417 15.64 -8.81 -0.14
CA TYR A 417 15.80 -9.07 1.30
C TYR A 417 15.70 -7.83 2.17
N THR A 418 15.62 -6.64 1.56
CA THR A 418 15.51 -5.38 2.30
C THR A 418 14.04 -5.03 2.51
N TYR A 419 13.63 -4.85 3.75
CA TYR A 419 12.30 -4.32 4.06
C TYR A 419 12.16 -2.90 3.51
N SER A 420 11.08 -2.67 2.76
CA SER A 420 10.66 -1.35 2.27
C SER A 420 9.34 -0.95 2.93
N ALA A 421 9.32 0.19 3.61
CA ALA A 421 8.10 0.72 4.24
C ALA A 421 7.11 1.23 3.19
N ALA A 422 7.62 1.72 2.06
CA ALA A 422 6.79 2.14 0.94
C ALA A 422 6.13 0.92 0.26
N MET A 423 6.87 -0.17 0.05
CA MET A 423 6.30 -1.39 -0.53
C MET A 423 5.32 -2.09 0.39
N ASP A 424 5.57 -2.13 1.71
CA ASP A 424 4.59 -2.62 2.68
C ASP A 424 3.29 -1.81 2.58
N ALA A 425 3.38 -0.47 2.62
CA ALA A 425 2.21 0.40 2.48
C ALA A 425 1.43 0.17 1.17
N ALA A 426 2.13 -0.12 0.07
CA ALA A 426 1.49 -0.46 -1.21
C ALA A 426 0.78 -1.82 -1.16
N VAL A 427 1.41 -2.83 -0.56
CA VAL A 427 0.80 -4.15 -0.31
C VAL A 427 -0.44 -4.03 0.56
N GLN A 428 -0.36 -3.33 1.68
CA GLN A 428 -1.51 -3.10 2.57
C GLN A 428 -2.64 -2.35 1.86
N ALA A 429 -2.32 -1.43 0.96
CA ALA A 429 -3.30 -0.75 0.14
C ALA A 429 -4.01 -1.69 -0.85
N ALA A 430 -3.28 -2.63 -1.46
CA ALA A 430 -3.87 -3.67 -2.31
C ALA A 430 -4.79 -4.62 -1.53
N LEU A 431 -4.33 -5.10 -0.37
CA LEU A 431 -5.12 -5.96 0.52
C LEU A 431 -6.40 -5.24 0.99
N SER A 432 -6.30 -3.96 1.35
CA SER A 432 -7.45 -3.12 1.75
C SER A 432 -8.43 -2.88 0.61
N ALA A 433 -7.98 -2.88 -0.64
CA ALA A 433 -8.82 -2.82 -1.83
C ALA A 433 -9.48 -4.17 -2.18
N GLY A 434 -9.26 -5.22 -1.36
CA GLY A 434 -9.83 -6.56 -1.56
C GLY A 434 -9.01 -7.46 -2.50
N VAL A 435 -7.84 -6.99 -2.94
CA VAL A 435 -6.94 -7.70 -3.85
C VAL A 435 -6.09 -8.69 -3.06
N SER A 436 -6.10 -9.97 -3.44
CA SER A 436 -5.21 -10.96 -2.82
C SER A 436 -3.81 -10.86 -3.42
N VAL A 437 -2.77 -10.91 -2.60
CA VAL A 437 -1.38 -10.77 -3.05
C VAL A 437 -0.64 -12.08 -2.83
N VAL A 438 -0.02 -12.62 -3.88
CA VAL A 438 0.74 -13.86 -3.88
C VAL A 438 2.17 -13.57 -4.32
N ALA A 439 3.16 -14.07 -3.58
CA ALA A 439 4.56 -13.81 -3.87
C ALA A 439 5.48 -15.00 -3.59
N ALA A 440 6.57 -15.08 -4.36
CA ALA A 440 7.61 -16.09 -4.23
C ALA A 440 8.49 -15.86 -2.98
N THR A 441 8.85 -16.93 -2.27
CA THR A 441 9.65 -16.81 -1.02
C THR A 441 11.15 -16.58 -1.25
N GLY A 442 11.65 -16.84 -2.46
CA GLY A 442 13.04 -16.66 -2.86
C GLY A 442 13.78 -17.98 -3.15
N ASN A 443 14.93 -17.89 -3.81
CA ASN A 443 15.63 -19.02 -4.45
C ASN A 443 17.06 -19.24 -3.91
N ASP A 444 17.32 -18.85 -2.66
CA ASP A 444 18.66 -18.87 -2.06
C ASP A 444 18.89 -20.07 -1.11
N GLY A 445 17.87 -20.89 -0.91
CA GLY A 445 17.91 -22.08 -0.04
C GLY A 445 17.99 -21.75 1.45
N TYR A 446 17.62 -20.53 1.85
CA TYR A 446 17.60 -20.14 3.26
C TYR A 446 16.58 -20.96 4.06
N ASN A 447 16.89 -21.27 5.32
CA ASN A 447 16.06 -22.12 6.17
C ASN A 447 15.11 -21.34 7.10
N ASP A 448 15.32 -20.03 7.22
CA ASP A 448 14.66 -19.15 8.19
C ASP A 448 14.48 -17.70 7.66
N THR A 449 14.65 -17.49 6.35
CA THR A 449 14.59 -16.16 5.73
C THR A 449 13.74 -16.22 4.46
N VAL A 450 12.64 -15.47 4.45
CA VAL A 450 11.75 -15.27 3.30
C VAL A 450 11.98 -13.89 2.70
N ALA A 451 11.99 -13.79 1.37
CA ALA A 451 12.15 -12.52 0.66
C ALA A 451 10.86 -11.66 0.74
N TYR A 452 11.02 -10.34 0.68
CA TYR A 452 9.90 -9.44 0.42
C TYR A 452 9.60 -9.42 -1.08
N PRO A 453 8.33 -9.39 -1.52
CA PRO A 453 7.15 -9.07 -0.71
C PRO A 453 6.49 -10.26 0.00
N ALA A 454 6.92 -11.51 -0.20
CA ALA A 454 6.32 -12.67 0.45
C ALA A 454 6.35 -12.59 2.00
N ALA A 455 7.35 -11.92 2.56
CA ALA A 455 7.46 -11.72 4.01
C ALA A 455 6.58 -10.59 4.60
N TYR A 456 5.79 -9.86 3.78
CA TYR A 456 4.85 -8.86 4.30
C TYR A 456 3.58 -9.49 4.85
N ASP A 457 3.02 -8.88 5.90
CA ASP A 457 1.78 -9.36 6.51
C ASP A 457 0.61 -9.35 5.53
N GLY A 458 -0.14 -10.44 5.50
CA GLY A 458 -1.27 -10.66 4.58
C GLY A 458 -0.92 -11.04 3.15
N VAL A 459 0.37 -11.09 2.77
CA VAL A 459 0.81 -11.67 1.49
C VAL A 459 0.85 -13.19 1.62
N ILE A 460 0.38 -13.88 0.58
CA ILE A 460 0.48 -15.34 0.47
C ILE A 460 1.89 -15.69 0.01
N GLY A 461 2.75 -16.10 0.95
CA GLY A 461 4.13 -16.51 0.69
C GLY A 461 4.20 -17.94 0.17
N VAL A 462 4.74 -18.12 -1.04
CA VAL A 462 4.75 -19.42 -1.75
C VAL A 462 6.16 -20.00 -1.87
N GLY A 463 6.39 -21.11 -1.18
CA GLY A 463 7.61 -21.92 -1.34
C GLY A 463 7.49 -22.93 -2.50
N ALA A 464 8.61 -23.55 -2.87
CA ALA A 464 8.70 -24.46 -3.99
C ALA A 464 8.99 -25.90 -3.58
N THR A 465 8.33 -26.83 -4.25
CA THR A 465 8.62 -28.28 -4.20
C THR A 465 9.13 -28.79 -5.54
N ASN A 466 9.87 -29.90 -5.49
CA ASN A 466 10.23 -30.68 -6.67
C ASN A 466 9.09 -31.65 -7.04
N ARG A 467 9.34 -32.49 -8.06
CA ARG A 467 8.38 -33.46 -8.58
C ARG A 467 7.89 -34.52 -7.59
N VAL A 468 8.61 -34.81 -6.52
CA VAL A 468 8.17 -35.81 -5.53
C VAL A 468 7.57 -35.17 -4.28
N GLY A 469 7.37 -33.84 -4.29
CA GLY A 469 6.81 -33.10 -3.17
C GLY A 469 7.83 -32.69 -2.10
N ASP A 470 9.11 -32.99 -2.28
CA ASP A 470 10.15 -32.52 -1.38
C ASP A 470 10.41 -31.02 -1.61
N ARG A 471 10.79 -30.30 -0.55
CA ARG A 471 11.23 -28.90 -0.66
C ARG A 471 12.35 -28.79 -1.70
N ALA A 472 12.16 -27.93 -2.70
CA ALA A 472 13.18 -27.67 -3.70
C ALA A 472 14.43 -27.10 -3.02
N TYR A 473 15.61 -27.49 -3.46
CA TYR A 473 16.88 -27.16 -2.79
C TYR A 473 17.14 -25.65 -2.68
N TYR A 474 16.60 -24.87 -3.62
CA TYR A 474 16.71 -23.42 -3.66
C TYR A 474 15.60 -22.72 -2.87
N SER A 475 14.51 -23.42 -2.50
CA SER A 475 13.36 -22.75 -1.88
C SER A 475 13.77 -22.19 -0.52
N ASN A 476 13.56 -20.89 -0.37
CA ASN A 476 13.61 -20.25 0.93
C ASN A 476 12.47 -20.76 1.82
N ALA A 477 12.75 -20.86 3.11
CA ALA A 477 11.89 -21.32 4.18
C ALA A 477 11.87 -20.28 5.31
N GLY A 478 10.78 -20.24 6.08
CA GLY A 478 10.55 -19.28 7.16
C GLY A 478 9.12 -19.34 7.67
N GLN A 479 8.79 -18.53 8.68
CA GLN A 479 7.44 -18.51 9.27
C GLN A 479 6.41 -17.86 8.33
N GLU A 480 6.89 -17.09 7.36
CA GLU A 480 6.10 -16.38 6.36
C GLU A 480 5.74 -17.26 5.15
N VAL A 481 6.17 -18.53 5.12
CA VAL A 481 5.69 -19.49 4.11
C VAL A 481 4.26 -19.90 4.48
N ASP A 482 3.30 -19.56 3.63
CA ASP A 482 1.90 -19.94 3.81
C ASP A 482 1.64 -21.36 3.31
N VAL A 483 2.05 -21.61 2.07
CA VAL A 483 1.86 -22.87 1.37
C VAL A 483 3.03 -23.08 0.43
N VAL A 484 3.20 -24.30 -0.04
CA VAL A 484 4.09 -24.60 -1.16
C VAL A 484 3.31 -25.01 -2.39
N ALA A 485 3.94 -24.84 -3.54
CA ALA A 485 3.43 -25.32 -4.82
C ALA A 485 4.59 -25.88 -5.66
N PRO A 486 4.29 -26.57 -6.78
CA PRO A 486 5.31 -27.07 -7.69
C PRO A 486 6.20 -25.95 -8.23
N GLY A 487 7.48 -26.02 -7.89
CA GLY A 487 8.50 -25.10 -8.41
C GLY A 487 9.51 -25.78 -9.32
N GLY A 488 9.59 -27.12 -9.30
CA GLY A 488 10.47 -27.91 -10.15
C GLY A 488 11.88 -28.14 -9.60
N ASP A 489 12.60 -29.08 -10.21
CA ASP A 489 14.03 -29.32 -9.98
C ASP A 489 14.67 -29.84 -11.26
N THR A 490 15.23 -28.93 -12.07
CA THR A 490 15.79 -29.24 -13.39
C THR A 490 17.12 -30.00 -13.33
N ARG A 491 17.61 -30.37 -12.13
CA ARG A 491 18.79 -31.22 -11.96
C ARG A 491 18.46 -32.71 -12.15
N TYR A 492 17.18 -33.05 -12.18
CA TYR A 492 16.70 -34.43 -12.22
C TYR A 492 15.64 -34.64 -13.29
N ASP A 493 15.49 -35.91 -13.64
CA ASP A 493 14.44 -36.54 -14.45
C ASP A 493 14.02 -37.76 -13.62
N LEU A 494 13.09 -37.56 -12.68
CA LEU A 494 12.71 -38.55 -11.67
C LEU A 494 11.68 -39.55 -12.21
N ASP A 495 10.95 -39.21 -13.28
CA ASP A 495 9.99 -40.10 -13.94
C ASP A 495 10.58 -40.86 -15.14
N GLY A 496 11.79 -40.49 -15.58
CA GLY A 496 12.53 -41.17 -16.66
C GLY A 496 11.96 -40.88 -18.04
N ASP A 497 11.28 -39.74 -18.22
CA ASP A 497 10.62 -39.35 -19.46
C ASP A 497 11.57 -38.65 -20.46
N THR A 498 12.85 -38.50 -20.08
CA THR A 498 13.95 -37.83 -20.80
C THR A 498 13.91 -36.30 -20.77
N TYR A 499 12.95 -35.72 -20.08
CA TYR A 499 12.85 -34.29 -19.81
C TYR A 499 13.21 -33.99 -18.35
N VAL A 500 13.59 -32.74 -18.11
CA VAL A 500 13.88 -32.28 -16.75
C VAL A 500 12.59 -31.99 -15.99
N ASP A 501 12.59 -32.22 -14.68
CA ASP A 501 11.44 -32.00 -13.79
C ASP A 501 11.19 -30.52 -13.44
N GLY A 502 11.22 -29.64 -14.43
CA GLY A 502 10.85 -28.23 -14.27
C GLY A 502 9.33 -28.01 -14.35
N VAL A 503 8.91 -26.76 -14.21
CA VAL A 503 7.55 -26.33 -14.51
C VAL A 503 7.47 -25.90 -15.98
N LEU A 504 6.60 -26.54 -16.74
CA LEU A 504 6.42 -26.28 -18.17
C LEU A 504 5.38 -25.17 -18.39
N SER A 505 5.78 -24.12 -19.11
CA SER A 505 4.85 -23.05 -19.49
C SER A 505 5.32 -22.29 -20.74
N LEU A 506 4.58 -21.24 -21.06
CA LEU A 506 4.73 -20.41 -22.25
C LEU A 506 6.07 -19.67 -22.26
N ALA A 507 6.66 -19.56 -23.44
CA ALA A 507 7.88 -18.82 -23.65
C ALA A 507 7.89 -18.15 -25.03
N TRP A 508 8.77 -17.17 -25.21
CA TRP A 508 8.84 -16.40 -26.43
C TRP A 508 10.28 -16.10 -26.82
N ASP A 509 10.59 -16.27 -28.10
CA ASP A 509 11.89 -15.98 -28.65
C ASP A 509 11.82 -14.60 -29.31
N PRO A 510 12.35 -13.54 -28.67
CA PRO A 510 12.32 -12.20 -29.22
C PRO A 510 13.17 -12.06 -30.49
N SER A 511 14.14 -12.96 -30.73
CA SER A 511 15.03 -12.89 -31.89
C SER A 511 14.35 -13.38 -33.18
N SER A 512 13.55 -14.45 -33.07
CA SER A 512 12.80 -15.02 -34.18
C SER A 512 11.32 -14.60 -34.19
N ALA A 513 10.88 -13.85 -33.17
CA ALA A 513 9.48 -13.49 -32.93
C ALA A 513 8.56 -14.71 -32.96
N SER A 514 8.99 -15.80 -32.30
CA SER A 514 8.27 -17.07 -32.28
C SER A 514 7.92 -17.52 -30.87
N GLN A 515 6.76 -18.14 -30.73
CA GLN A 515 6.33 -18.79 -29.49
C GLN A 515 6.98 -20.17 -29.35
N TYR A 516 7.33 -20.54 -28.12
CA TYR A 516 7.79 -21.88 -27.75
C TYR A 516 7.39 -22.18 -26.30
N TYR A 517 7.76 -23.35 -25.78
CA TYR A 517 7.51 -23.74 -24.40
C TYR A 517 8.80 -24.16 -23.72
N GLN A 518 8.86 -23.94 -22.41
CA GLN A 518 10.09 -24.13 -21.66
C GLN A 518 9.82 -24.59 -20.24
N PHE A 519 10.68 -25.48 -19.76
CA PHE A 519 10.82 -25.81 -18.35
C PHE A 519 11.61 -24.72 -17.63
N MET A 520 11.04 -24.18 -16.55
CA MET A 520 11.74 -23.30 -15.62
C MET A 520 11.62 -23.87 -14.20
N GLN A 521 12.56 -23.51 -13.31
CA GLN A 521 12.46 -23.81 -11.89
C GLN A 521 12.52 -22.55 -11.04
N GLY A 522 11.89 -22.60 -9.88
CA GLY A 522 11.95 -21.51 -8.90
C GLY A 522 10.68 -21.40 -8.05
N THR A 523 10.79 -20.70 -6.93
CA THR A 523 9.61 -20.18 -6.21
C THR A 523 8.80 -19.23 -7.09
N SER A 524 9.44 -18.60 -8.08
CA SER A 524 8.81 -17.87 -9.18
C SER A 524 7.82 -18.68 -10.02
N MET A 525 8.00 -20.01 -10.11
CA MET A 525 7.09 -20.93 -10.82
C MET A 525 6.06 -21.54 -9.87
N ALA A 526 6.35 -21.64 -8.58
CA ALA A 526 5.39 -22.05 -7.55
C ALA A 526 4.31 -20.96 -7.31
N SER A 527 4.73 -19.69 -7.17
CA SER A 527 3.83 -18.55 -6.95
C SER A 527 2.64 -18.46 -7.92
N PRO A 528 2.82 -18.55 -9.27
CA PRO A 528 1.70 -18.46 -10.21
C PRO A 528 0.74 -19.65 -10.15
N HIS A 529 1.15 -20.81 -9.64
CA HIS A 529 0.20 -21.90 -9.37
C HIS A 529 -0.80 -21.47 -8.30
N VAL A 530 -0.32 -20.95 -7.17
CA VAL A 530 -1.17 -20.47 -6.08
C VAL A 530 -1.99 -19.25 -6.53
N ALA A 531 -1.43 -18.32 -7.31
CA ALA A 531 -2.19 -17.20 -7.85
C ALA A 531 -3.34 -17.67 -8.77
N GLY A 532 -3.11 -18.71 -9.58
CA GLY A 532 -4.16 -19.37 -10.35
C GLY A 532 -5.24 -20.00 -9.47
N VAL A 533 -4.85 -20.74 -8.42
CA VAL A 533 -5.81 -21.34 -7.46
C VAL A 533 -6.65 -20.26 -6.77
N VAL A 534 -6.03 -19.16 -6.32
CA VAL A 534 -6.76 -18.02 -5.75
C VAL A 534 -7.73 -17.42 -6.77
N ALA A 535 -7.35 -17.34 -8.05
CA ALA A 535 -8.24 -16.87 -9.10
C ALA A 535 -9.43 -17.82 -9.35
N LEU A 536 -9.24 -19.14 -9.22
CA LEU A 536 -10.33 -20.12 -9.23
C LEU A 536 -11.24 -19.96 -8.01
N MET A 537 -10.68 -19.78 -6.81
CA MET A 537 -11.46 -19.50 -5.59
C MET A 537 -12.32 -18.24 -5.75
N LYS A 538 -11.74 -17.15 -6.28
CA LYS A 538 -12.46 -15.90 -6.61
C LYS A 538 -13.47 -16.10 -7.74
N SER A 539 -13.26 -17.06 -8.64
CA SER A 539 -14.21 -17.42 -9.69
C SER A 539 -15.42 -18.14 -9.11
N ALA A 540 -15.23 -19.03 -8.12
CA ALA A 540 -16.32 -19.63 -7.36
C ALA A 540 -17.05 -18.59 -6.50
N ASN A 541 -16.29 -17.73 -5.79
CA ASN A 541 -16.83 -16.69 -4.93
C ASN A 541 -16.00 -15.39 -5.00
N LYS A 542 -16.47 -14.43 -5.79
CA LYS A 542 -15.74 -13.18 -6.06
C LYS A 542 -15.60 -12.28 -4.84
N ALA A 543 -16.49 -12.41 -3.86
CA ALA A 543 -16.54 -11.51 -2.72
C ALA A 543 -15.61 -11.93 -1.55
N LEU A 544 -14.88 -13.05 -1.67
CA LEU A 544 -13.88 -13.47 -0.69
C LEU A 544 -12.90 -12.33 -0.40
N THR A 545 -12.64 -12.05 0.87
CA THR A 545 -11.59 -11.10 1.26
C THR A 545 -10.21 -11.77 1.20
N PRO A 546 -9.11 -11.00 1.10
CA PRO A 546 -7.76 -11.58 1.14
C PRO A 546 -7.52 -12.46 2.36
N ALA A 547 -8.00 -12.05 3.55
CA ALA A 547 -7.89 -12.85 4.77
C ALA A 547 -8.64 -14.19 4.69
N GLN A 548 -9.83 -14.21 4.06
CA GLN A 548 -10.58 -15.44 3.85
C GLN A 548 -9.90 -16.36 2.84
N VAL A 549 -9.29 -15.81 1.79
CA VAL A 549 -8.49 -16.57 0.83
C VAL A 549 -7.31 -17.25 1.55
N VAL A 550 -6.53 -16.50 2.32
CA VAL A 550 -5.39 -17.05 3.10
C VAL A 550 -5.87 -18.15 4.05
N ALA A 551 -6.96 -17.89 4.80
CA ALA A 551 -7.49 -18.88 5.73
C ALA A 551 -7.96 -20.16 5.05
N ALA A 552 -8.64 -20.05 3.91
CA ALA A 552 -9.09 -21.21 3.14
C ALA A 552 -7.89 -22.00 2.58
N LEU A 553 -6.92 -21.34 1.94
CA LEU A 553 -5.71 -21.98 1.43
C LEU A 553 -4.97 -22.77 2.53
N ARG A 554 -4.76 -22.14 3.70
CA ARG A 554 -4.08 -22.78 4.84
C ARG A 554 -4.87 -23.97 5.40
N ALA A 555 -6.19 -23.86 5.46
CA ALA A 555 -7.05 -24.89 6.02
C ALA A 555 -7.22 -26.11 5.10
N THR A 556 -7.07 -25.91 3.79
CA THR A 556 -7.27 -26.96 2.79
C THR A 556 -5.97 -27.51 2.20
N ALA A 557 -4.83 -26.88 2.50
CA ALA A 557 -3.53 -27.37 2.07
C ALA A 557 -3.30 -28.83 2.48
N PHE A 558 -2.71 -29.61 1.58
CA PHE A 558 -2.30 -30.97 1.86
C PHE A 558 -1.01 -30.93 2.69
N ASP A 559 -1.16 -31.19 3.99
CA ASP A 559 -0.08 -31.20 4.97
C ASP A 559 1.00 -32.23 4.60
N ILE A 560 2.21 -31.72 4.33
CA ILE A 560 3.40 -32.49 3.95
C ILE A 560 4.57 -32.07 4.83
N GLY A 561 5.45 -33.02 5.14
CA GLY A 561 6.56 -32.78 6.06
C GLY A 561 6.18 -33.12 7.50
N ILE A 562 6.38 -32.17 8.42
CA ILE A 562 6.02 -32.36 9.83
C ILE A 562 4.53 -32.06 9.97
N LEU A 563 3.79 -32.89 10.71
CA LEU A 563 2.35 -32.66 10.92
C LEU A 563 2.07 -31.26 11.48
N GLY A 564 1.17 -30.53 10.82
CA GLY A 564 0.81 -29.15 11.11
C GLY A 564 1.76 -28.14 10.45
N PRO A 565 1.52 -26.84 10.65
CA PRO A 565 2.31 -25.82 9.97
C PRO A 565 3.79 -25.87 10.37
N ASP A 566 4.67 -25.85 9.38
CA ASP A 566 6.12 -25.81 9.56
C ASP A 566 6.79 -24.74 8.67
N THR A 567 8.07 -24.45 8.92
CA THR A 567 8.75 -23.36 8.23
C THR A 567 9.19 -23.72 6.80
N TRP A 568 9.16 -24.99 6.41
CA TRP A 568 9.60 -25.45 5.09
C TRP A 568 8.44 -25.52 4.11
N TYR A 569 7.31 -26.03 4.56
CA TYR A 569 6.12 -26.28 3.76
C TYR A 569 4.96 -25.33 4.08
N GLY A 570 5.10 -24.47 5.09
CA GLY A 570 3.99 -23.67 5.58
C GLY A 570 2.90 -24.60 6.09
N TRP A 571 1.68 -24.43 5.59
CA TRP A 571 0.55 -25.31 5.87
C TRP A 571 0.48 -26.55 4.96
N GLY A 572 1.42 -26.69 4.01
CA GLY A 572 1.52 -27.82 3.10
C GLY A 572 1.42 -27.42 1.63
N MET A 573 1.29 -28.44 0.78
CA MET A 573 1.06 -28.26 -0.66
C MET A 573 -0.32 -27.67 -0.90
N VAL A 574 -0.43 -26.67 -1.76
CA VAL A 574 -1.75 -26.13 -2.15
C VAL A 574 -2.63 -27.22 -2.78
N ASP A 575 -3.85 -27.37 -2.29
CA ASP A 575 -4.88 -28.25 -2.86
C ASP A 575 -5.97 -27.37 -3.49
N ALA A 576 -5.97 -27.31 -4.83
CA ALA A 576 -6.84 -26.46 -5.61
C ALA A 576 -8.31 -26.88 -5.48
N GLY A 577 -8.61 -28.17 -5.59
CA GLY A 577 -9.96 -28.71 -5.45
C GLY A 577 -10.57 -28.36 -4.10
N ALA A 578 -9.86 -28.69 -3.02
CA ALA A 578 -10.33 -28.40 -1.67
C ALA A 578 -10.44 -26.90 -1.40
N ALA A 579 -9.51 -26.07 -1.89
CA ALA A 579 -9.56 -24.62 -1.73
C ALA A 579 -10.75 -23.99 -2.45
N VAL A 580 -11.04 -24.43 -3.68
CA VAL A 580 -12.17 -23.93 -4.48
C VAL A 580 -13.50 -24.43 -3.92
N GLU A 581 -13.57 -25.67 -3.45
CA GLU A 581 -14.74 -26.19 -2.73
C GLU A 581 -15.00 -25.35 -1.48
N ALA A 582 -13.99 -25.15 -0.61
CA ALA A 582 -14.11 -24.32 0.58
C ALA A 582 -14.58 -22.90 0.23
N ALA A 583 -14.01 -22.28 -0.80
CA ALA A 583 -14.41 -20.96 -1.32
C ALA A 583 -15.89 -20.90 -1.73
N SER A 584 -16.41 -21.96 -2.37
CA SER A 584 -17.82 -22.06 -2.77
C SER A 584 -18.78 -22.18 -1.60
N GLN A 585 -18.32 -22.76 -0.48
CA GLN A 585 -19.10 -22.95 0.75
C GLN A 585 -19.04 -21.74 1.69
N VAL A 586 -18.17 -20.75 1.43
CA VAL A 586 -18.19 -19.46 2.12
C VAL A 586 -19.44 -18.68 1.67
N VAL A 587 -20.60 -19.07 2.19
CA VAL A 587 -21.83 -18.31 2.07
C VAL A 587 -21.64 -17.05 2.92
N PHE A 588 -21.82 -15.86 2.32
CA PHE A 588 -21.96 -14.64 3.11
C PHE A 588 -23.19 -14.78 3.97
N SER A 589 -22.96 -15.18 5.20
CA SER A 589 -23.86 -14.96 6.29
C SER A 589 -23.84 -13.44 6.46
N HIS A 590 -24.76 -12.72 5.79
CA HIS A 590 -24.79 -11.26 5.87
C HIS A 590 -24.96 -10.91 7.34
N PHE A 591 -23.91 -10.37 7.96
CA PHE A 591 -23.97 -10.02 9.37
C PHE A 591 -24.98 -8.89 9.50
N GLN A 592 -26.16 -9.23 10.01
CA GLN A 592 -27.24 -8.28 10.24
C GLN A 592 -27.13 -7.76 11.66
N VAL A 593 -27.24 -6.44 11.76
CA VAL A 593 -27.26 -5.71 13.01
C VAL A 593 -28.58 -4.99 13.12
N ARG A 594 -29.28 -5.17 14.25
CA ARG A 594 -30.58 -4.51 14.50
C ARG A 594 -30.59 -3.80 15.82
N LEU A 595 -31.15 -2.59 15.85
CA LEU A 595 -31.53 -1.93 17.10
C LEU A 595 -33.02 -2.18 17.38
N ARG A 596 -33.31 -2.61 18.61
CA ARG A 596 -34.67 -2.71 19.15
C ARG A 596 -34.91 -1.71 20.25
N SER A 597 -36.12 -1.16 20.29
CA SER A 597 -36.66 -0.49 21.47
C SER A 597 -37.82 -1.32 22.00
N GLY A 598 -37.60 -2.00 23.13
CA GLY A 598 -38.52 -3.03 23.61
C GLY A 598 -38.67 -4.18 22.59
N GLY A 599 -39.91 -4.48 22.20
CA GLY A 599 -40.21 -5.55 21.23
C GLY A 599 -40.07 -5.18 19.75
N THR A 600 -39.77 -3.92 19.42
CA THR A 600 -39.83 -3.42 18.04
C THR A 600 -38.44 -3.13 17.49
N VAL A 601 -38.15 -3.61 16.27
CA VAL A 601 -36.95 -3.21 15.51
C VAL A 601 -37.14 -1.78 15.02
N VAL A 602 -36.26 -0.88 15.43
CA VAL A 602 -36.33 0.56 15.09
C VAL A 602 -35.34 0.95 13.99
N ALA A 603 -34.29 0.16 13.78
CA ALA A 603 -33.33 0.33 12.71
C ALA A 603 -32.53 -0.97 12.49
N SER A 604 -32.02 -1.17 11.28
CA SER A 604 -31.19 -2.31 10.90
C SER A 604 -30.15 -1.93 9.86
N SER A 605 -29.03 -2.63 9.85
CA SER A 605 -27.99 -2.52 8.83
C SER A 605 -27.22 -3.82 8.70
N SER A 606 -26.63 -4.04 7.54
CA SER A 606 -25.58 -5.04 7.37
C SER A 606 -24.25 -4.50 7.90
N ALA A 607 -23.42 -5.38 8.47
CA ALA A 607 -22.02 -5.10 8.77
C ALA A 607 -21.16 -5.34 7.52
N GLY A 608 -20.17 -4.46 7.32
CA GLY A 608 -19.17 -4.61 6.27
C GLY A 608 -18.17 -5.74 6.58
N PRO A 609 -17.25 -6.04 5.65
CA PRO A 609 -16.27 -7.11 5.79
C PRO A 609 -15.35 -7.01 7.02
N SER A 610 -15.16 -5.80 7.55
CA SER A 610 -14.41 -5.53 8.79
C SER A 610 -15.22 -5.70 10.08
N GLY A 611 -16.50 -6.08 9.98
CA GLY A 611 -17.45 -6.07 11.09
C GLY A 611 -17.96 -4.67 11.47
N ALA A 612 -17.50 -3.61 10.79
CA ALA A 612 -18.01 -2.26 11.00
C ALA A 612 -19.43 -2.11 10.44
N PHE A 613 -20.31 -1.44 11.18
CA PHE A 613 -21.68 -1.17 10.76
C PHE A 613 -22.10 0.24 11.21
N SER A 614 -23.14 0.77 10.55
CA SER A 614 -23.79 2.02 10.97
C SER A 614 -25.30 1.79 11.03
N VAL A 615 -25.91 2.10 12.17
CA VAL A 615 -27.37 2.00 12.34
C VAL A 615 -27.90 3.35 12.80
N GLY A 616 -28.70 4.01 11.97
CA GLY A 616 -29.26 5.31 12.30
C GLY A 616 -29.82 6.07 11.09
N PRO A 617 -30.49 7.21 11.31
CA PRO A 617 -30.60 7.95 12.58
C PRO A 617 -31.58 7.33 13.59
N VAL A 618 -31.26 7.39 14.89
CA VAL A 618 -32.12 6.92 16.01
C VAL A 618 -32.20 7.99 17.11
N ALA A 619 -33.28 8.02 17.91
CA ALA A 619 -33.43 9.00 19.00
C ALA A 619 -32.57 8.64 20.22
N SER A 620 -32.29 9.60 21.12
CA SER A 620 -31.69 9.25 22.43
C SER A 620 -32.59 8.29 23.20
N GLY A 621 -32.00 7.26 23.80
CA GLY A 621 -32.73 6.23 24.52
C GLY A 621 -31.92 4.97 24.78
N ASN A 622 -32.56 4.01 25.43
CA ASN A 622 -32.02 2.67 25.62
C ASN A 622 -32.54 1.75 24.52
N TYR A 623 -31.62 1.01 23.90
CA TYR A 623 -31.91 0.05 22.86
C TYR A 623 -31.25 -1.30 23.16
N THR A 624 -31.76 -2.35 22.54
CA THR A 624 -31.10 -3.64 22.45
C THR A 624 -30.51 -3.76 21.05
N LEU A 625 -29.20 -3.90 20.96
CA LEU A 625 -28.49 -4.23 19.74
C LEU A 625 -28.49 -5.75 19.60
N GLU A 626 -29.06 -6.28 18.52
CA GLU A 626 -29.04 -7.70 18.18
C GLU A 626 -28.11 -7.92 16.99
N VAL A 627 -27.34 -9.00 17.04
CA VAL A 627 -26.42 -9.40 15.97
C VAL A 627 -26.66 -10.85 15.59
N GLY A 628 -26.58 -11.10 14.29
CA GLY A 628 -26.74 -12.43 13.73
C GLY A 628 -26.35 -12.47 12.27
N THR A 629 -26.58 -13.61 11.65
CA THR A 629 -26.36 -13.81 10.22
C THR A 629 -27.64 -14.12 9.51
N ASP A 630 -27.93 -13.35 8.48
CA ASP A 630 -29.04 -13.57 7.56
C ASP A 630 -28.56 -14.51 6.45
N ARG A 631 -28.80 -15.81 6.65
CA ARG A 631 -28.27 -16.87 5.78
C ARG A 631 -29.15 -17.09 4.56
N ASP A 632 -30.43 -16.75 4.64
CA ASP A 632 -31.41 -16.93 3.57
C ASP A 632 -31.72 -15.62 2.81
N GLY A 633 -31.22 -14.48 3.30
CA GLY A 633 -31.28 -13.18 2.63
C GLY A 633 -32.61 -12.46 2.79
N ASP A 634 -33.44 -12.84 3.78
CA ASP A 634 -34.76 -12.27 4.00
C ASP A 634 -34.75 -10.97 4.83
N GLY A 635 -33.58 -10.57 5.32
CA GLY A 635 -33.39 -9.40 6.16
C GLY A 635 -33.82 -9.60 7.60
N ALA A 636 -34.15 -10.84 8.01
CA ALA A 636 -34.49 -11.30 9.35
C ALA A 636 -33.29 -12.10 9.99
N ILE A 637 -33.38 -12.37 11.29
CA ILE A 637 -32.34 -13.10 12.11
C ILE A 637 -33.10 -13.92 13.16
N ASN A 638 -34.17 -14.53 12.69
CA ASN A 638 -35.20 -15.21 13.47
C ASN A 638 -35.11 -16.73 13.30
N ASP A 639 -34.27 -17.22 12.39
CA ASP A 639 -34.11 -18.65 12.19
C ASP A 639 -33.08 -19.26 13.14
N SER A 640 -33.22 -20.57 13.33
CA SER A 640 -32.38 -21.34 14.23
C SER A 640 -30.93 -21.31 13.78
N GLY A 641 -30.05 -20.70 14.58
CA GLY A 641 -28.61 -20.60 14.30
C GLY A 641 -28.20 -19.31 13.59
N GLU A 642 -29.14 -18.40 13.32
CA GLU A 642 -28.85 -17.06 12.79
C GLU A 642 -28.54 -16.05 13.88
N TYR A 643 -29.22 -16.14 15.02
CA TYR A 643 -29.03 -15.21 16.14
C TYR A 643 -27.77 -15.55 16.94
N PHE A 644 -26.86 -14.59 17.09
CA PHE A 644 -25.60 -14.78 17.81
C PHE A 644 -25.62 -14.16 19.21
N GLY A 645 -26.30 -13.03 19.37
CA GLY A 645 -26.40 -12.41 20.69
C GLY A 645 -27.00 -11.01 20.66
N SER A 646 -27.11 -10.43 21.85
CA SER A 646 -27.53 -9.04 22.01
C SER A 646 -26.81 -8.31 23.13
N ALA A 647 -26.76 -6.99 23.02
CA ALA A 647 -26.22 -6.08 24.02
C ALA A 647 -27.17 -4.91 24.25
N SER A 648 -27.17 -4.34 25.45
CA SER A 648 -27.88 -3.08 25.71
C SER A 648 -27.00 -1.90 25.32
N VAL A 649 -27.55 -0.98 24.53
CA VAL A 649 -26.88 0.24 24.09
C VAL A 649 -27.68 1.45 24.57
N ASN A 650 -27.00 2.37 25.25
CA ASN A 650 -27.55 3.68 25.59
C ASN A 650 -27.05 4.70 24.56
N VAL A 651 -27.98 5.28 23.82
CA VAL A 651 -27.70 6.37 22.88
C VAL A 651 -28.06 7.68 23.58
N ASN A 652 -27.06 8.54 23.77
CA ASN A 652 -27.25 9.86 24.38
C ASN A 652 -26.60 10.94 23.49
N TYR A 653 -27.35 11.98 23.16
CA TYR A 653 -26.85 13.13 22.40
C TYR A 653 -26.63 14.30 23.36
N ASP A 654 -25.44 14.90 23.35
CA ASP A 654 -25.11 16.12 24.11
C ASP A 654 -25.54 17.41 23.38
N GLY A 655 -26.52 17.30 22.47
CA GLY A 655 -27.05 18.40 21.67
C GLY A 655 -26.50 18.50 20.24
N ASP A 656 -25.57 17.63 19.85
CA ASP A 656 -25.05 17.53 18.47
C ASP A 656 -25.69 16.36 17.70
N PRO A 657 -26.48 16.61 16.64
CA PRO A 657 -27.15 15.57 15.85
C PRO A 657 -26.22 14.82 14.87
N TYR A 658 -24.92 15.18 14.77
CA TYR A 658 -23.97 14.60 13.80
C TYR A 658 -22.88 13.73 14.45
N ARG A 659 -22.99 13.43 15.74
CA ARG A 659 -21.97 12.67 16.49
C ARG A 659 -22.20 11.16 16.40
N SER A 660 -21.20 10.43 15.90
CA SER A 660 -21.11 8.98 16.00
C SER A 660 -20.74 8.57 17.44
N VAL A 661 -21.56 7.74 18.08
CA VAL A 661 -21.28 7.20 19.42
C VAL A 661 -20.62 5.82 19.26
N PRO A 662 -19.33 5.67 19.59
CA PRO A 662 -18.69 4.35 19.57
C PRO A 662 -19.29 3.48 20.66
N VAL A 663 -19.75 2.29 20.27
CA VAL A 663 -20.24 1.27 21.20
C VAL A 663 -19.14 0.24 21.38
N THR A 664 -18.53 0.19 22.55
CA THR A 664 -17.61 -0.89 22.91
C THR A 664 -18.43 -2.07 23.43
N PRO A 665 -18.33 -3.28 22.83
CA PRO A 665 -18.95 -4.47 23.41
C PRO A 665 -18.41 -4.71 24.82
N ARG A 666 -19.26 -5.15 25.75
CA ARG A 666 -18.83 -5.70 27.03
C ARG A 666 -18.57 -7.19 26.91
#